data_AF-A0A166F0Y4-F1
#
_entry.id   AF-A0A166F0Y4-F1
#
_cell.length_a   1.000
_cell.length_b   1.000
_cell.length_c   1.000
_cell.angle_alpha   90.00
_cell.angle_beta   90.00
_cell.angle_gamma   90.00
#
_symmetry.space_group_name_H-M   'P 1'
#
loop_
_entity.id
_entity.type
_entity.pdbx_description
1 polymer ?
#
loop_
_entity_poly.entity_id
_entity_poly.type
_entity_poly.pdbx_seq_one_letter_code
_entity_poly.pdbx_strand_id
1 'polypeptide(L)'
;MSTRRSTRLSAAAATAALATSGSGGASNAMETISQASSEGNKAESEDSEGEHETSEEEKPAKRKRRTRKAAKLPRTYDTSTRSSTKKSAALAKVKPAARSRMQGRLKNIMSMPLDVLFEIFSTLLPADLLSLARTSKNIRQVLMNRNHSGLWKAARANASGLPSPDPPIGMSEPAWARLLYGGSGCYSCRAKNIQRIDFGLRRRTCMSCKKTNLVRKSRFKSVCEGMDVGLMELVGYTNVSAHSHGYGSRNRYYRKPDLIDMERRLEELGKSEGGANAIREFRARKQAEVSEAMKGVQKLETWASEAETYKLQERTSARDENYRSALSRLKAAGYEERDISEWGIRNMLHGKPVLNEAAWTRIFLKMESDTIRARDARLAREERERLGERSRIAAWLYRDYLHTLVPVQWRYLPTPEHLVENHCRDIPSFKRLVMSNEAPLEEEWSAAVASLPADLSDYLISRLAPVAQAFPDLIDYPTSFELVLVSRGSDRAVLNEIYAQLASLDLAKAVLHNDSYLWSTGSDNIHFQDGSIWQGRERGSVAQLSPQGASAVDSIVRLLDLPATATAMDLDKACGDTWFGCVTCSAQFDTDRFFHLGWRSYVNHCITLPDADHQPELVHVDPSRDVRPAKYDSGYRRWACTHCHKYCVKFSSHYWNTYLVSHSRAEFVRSKGRVFFALGFHEEVIQHNKTEHDIANPEEHYDFFYYTTPGAARPTKQIQA
;
A
#
# COMPACT_ATOMS: atom_id res chain seq x y z
N MET A 1 8.36 30.50 -22.76
CA MET A 1 9.79 30.82 -22.91
C MET A 1 10.60 29.65 -22.34
N SER A 2 11.71 29.29 -22.98
CA SER A 2 12.49 28.08 -22.65
C SER A 2 13.93 28.46 -22.33
N THR A 3 14.44 28.05 -21.16
CA THR A 3 15.85 28.23 -20.79
C THR A 3 16.39 26.97 -20.14
N ARG A 4 17.23 26.26 -20.90
CA ARG A 4 18.07 25.15 -20.43
C ARG A 4 19.15 25.68 -19.47
N ARG A 5 19.45 24.93 -18.41
CA ARG A 5 20.78 24.87 -17.75
C ARG A 5 21.00 23.38 -17.41
N SER A 6 21.69 22.61 -18.24
CA SER A 6 23.14 22.60 -18.49
C SER A 6 23.95 22.27 -17.23
N THR A 7 24.43 21.03 -17.21
CA THR A 7 25.39 20.47 -16.26
C THR A 7 26.79 21.05 -16.47
N ARG A 8 27.55 21.19 -15.39
CA ARG A 8 29.02 21.05 -15.40
C ARG A 8 29.47 20.27 -14.18
N LEU A 9 30.06 19.11 -14.42
CA LEU A 9 30.90 18.40 -13.46
C LEU A 9 32.31 19.02 -13.54
N SER A 10 32.96 19.19 -12.39
CA SER A 10 34.39 19.48 -12.31
C SER A 10 35.02 18.53 -11.29
N ALA A 11 35.74 17.53 -11.78
CA ALA A 11 36.60 16.71 -10.94
C ALA A 11 37.93 17.44 -10.71
N ALA A 12 38.42 17.43 -9.47
CA ALA A 12 39.79 17.79 -9.14
C ALA A 12 40.37 16.66 -8.28
N ALA A 13 41.52 16.12 -8.68
CA ALA A 13 42.21 15.07 -7.95
C ALA A 13 43.27 15.68 -7.02
N ALA A 14 43.47 15.05 -5.86
CA ALA A 14 44.64 15.24 -5.01
C ALA A 14 45.06 13.87 -4.47
N THR A 15 46.33 13.52 -4.68
CA THR A 15 46.92 12.23 -4.31
C THR A 15 48.01 12.40 -3.25
N ALA A 16 48.07 11.40 -2.36
CA ALA A 16 49.22 10.97 -1.57
C ALA A 16 49.73 11.84 -0.40
N ALA A 17 49.73 11.25 0.80
CA ALA A 17 50.95 10.98 1.56
C ALA A 17 50.73 9.80 2.53
N LEU A 18 51.73 8.93 2.69
CA LEU A 18 51.74 7.85 3.70
C LEU A 18 52.29 8.38 5.04
N ALA A 19 51.82 7.80 6.15
CA ALA A 19 52.62 7.63 7.35
C ALA A 19 52.22 6.32 8.07
N THR A 20 53.21 5.50 8.43
CA THR A 20 53.03 4.14 8.99
C THR A 20 53.72 3.96 10.34
N SER A 21 52.95 3.55 11.35
CA SER A 21 53.37 2.84 12.58
C SER A 21 52.07 2.43 13.29
N GLY A 22 51.79 1.18 13.68
CA GLY A 22 52.67 0.22 14.37
C GLY A 22 52.64 0.53 15.88
N SER A 23 52.32 -0.37 16.81
CA SER A 23 52.05 -1.82 16.73
C SER A 23 51.51 -2.36 18.07
N GLY A 24 50.85 -3.53 18.06
CA GLY A 24 50.60 -4.36 19.26
C GLY A 24 49.20 -4.24 19.86
N GLY A 25 48.52 -5.30 20.30
CA GLY A 25 48.87 -6.73 20.24
C GLY A 25 48.51 -7.48 21.52
N ALA A 26 47.46 -8.30 21.49
CA ALA A 26 47.17 -9.34 22.48
C ALA A 26 46.21 -10.37 21.86
N SER A 27 46.37 -11.66 22.21
CA SER A 27 45.73 -12.80 21.55
C SER A 27 45.43 -13.94 22.52
N ASN A 28 44.40 -14.75 22.21
CA ASN A 28 44.02 -16.03 22.84
C ASN A 28 43.52 -15.88 24.31
N ALA A 29 42.68 -16.77 24.88
CA ALA A 29 42.03 -18.01 24.44
C ALA A 29 40.55 -18.06 24.99
N MET A 30 39.78 -19.15 25.16
CA MET A 30 39.94 -20.61 25.02
C MET A 30 38.54 -21.28 24.80
N GLU A 31 38.52 -22.56 24.41
CA GLU A 31 37.58 -23.68 24.70
C GLU A 31 36.09 -23.44 25.09
N THR A 32 35.09 -24.08 24.45
CA THR A 32 34.77 -25.53 24.32
C THR A 32 34.06 -26.13 25.55
N ILE A 33 32.74 -26.35 25.43
CA ILE A 33 32.03 -27.48 26.05
C ILE A 33 31.13 -28.11 24.98
N SER A 34 31.15 -29.45 24.92
CA SER A 34 30.26 -30.31 24.15
C SER A 34 29.65 -31.34 25.11
N GLN A 35 28.74 -32.18 24.61
CA GLN A 35 27.99 -33.25 25.30
C GLN A 35 26.77 -32.78 26.13
N ALA A 36 25.77 -33.63 26.37
CA ALA A 36 25.18 -34.74 25.60
C ALA A 36 23.90 -35.17 26.36
N SER A 37 22.93 -35.76 25.66
CA SER A 37 22.13 -36.88 26.20
C SER A 37 21.16 -37.39 25.14
N SER A 38 21.23 -38.69 24.88
CA SER A 38 20.38 -39.40 23.93
C SER A 38 19.72 -40.59 24.63
N GLU A 39 18.40 -40.53 24.76
CA GLU A 39 17.53 -41.67 25.03
C GLU A 39 16.31 -41.50 24.10
N GLY A 40 15.78 -42.50 23.39
CA GLY A 40 16.13 -43.91 23.40
C GLY A 40 14.88 -44.77 23.60
N ASN A 41 14.16 -45.11 22.53
CA ASN A 41 13.58 -46.45 22.35
C ASN A 41 12.90 -46.65 20.99
N LYS A 42 13.09 -47.86 20.44
CA LYS A 42 12.27 -48.45 19.39
C LYS A 42 11.09 -49.20 20.04
N ALA A 43 9.96 -49.26 19.34
CA ALA A 43 9.04 -50.40 19.39
C ALA A 43 8.34 -50.52 18.02
N GLU A 44 7.96 -51.74 17.63
CA GLU A 44 7.40 -52.09 16.32
C GLU A 44 5.90 -52.42 16.42
N SER A 45 5.18 -52.40 15.29
CA SER A 45 3.85 -53.01 15.02
C SER A 45 2.68 -52.54 15.93
N GLU A 46 1.44 -52.38 15.46
CA GLU A 46 0.59 -53.31 14.71
C GLU A 46 -0.50 -52.59 13.87
N ASP A 47 -1.13 -53.33 12.95
CA ASP A 47 -2.35 -52.92 12.23
C ASP A 47 -3.58 -52.92 13.15
N SER A 48 -4.53 -52.01 12.91
CA SER A 48 -5.94 -52.24 13.26
C SER A 48 -6.89 -51.40 12.40
N GLU A 49 -7.94 -52.04 11.88
CA GLU A 49 -9.02 -51.41 11.13
C GLU A 49 -10.03 -50.72 12.07
N GLY A 50 -10.69 -49.67 11.58
CA GLY A 50 -11.71 -48.96 12.36
C GLY A 50 -12.49 -47.93 11.55
N GLU A 51 -13.62 -48.35 10.97
CA GLU A 51 -14.65 -47.43 10.47
C GLU A 51 -15.56 -47.00 11.63
N HIS A 52 -15.79 -45.70 11.84
CA HIS A 52 -17.13 -45.08 11.65
C HIS A 52 -17.14 -43.55 11.84
N GLU A 53 -18.18 -42.95 11.27
CA GLU A 53 -18.72 -41.57 11.34
C GLU A 53 -18.22 -40.56 12.40
N THR A 54 -18.14 -39.31 11.97
CA THR A 54 -18.86 -38.19 12.64
C THR A 54 -19.42 -37.21 11.61
N SER A 55 -20.36 -36.38 12.07
CA SER A 55 -21.38 -35.67 11.31
C SER A 55 -20.97 -34.35 10.64
N GLU A 56 -21.91 -33.81 9.86
CA GLU A 56 -21.88 -32.48 9.25
C GLU A 56 -21.69 -31.34 10.27
N GLU A 57 -21.00 -30.27 9.88
CA GLU A 57 -21.60 -28.92 9.87
C GLU A 57 -20.79 -27.89 9.04
N GLU A 58 -21.38 -26.70 8.85
CA GLU A 58 -21.19 -25.81 7.70
C GLU A 58 -19.86 -25.04 7.62
N LYS A 59 -19.47 -24.64 6.39
CA LYS A 59 -18.54 -23.52 6.14
C LYS A 59 -19.10 -22.53 5.09
N PRO A 60 -18.93 -21.21 5.30
CA PRO A 60 -19.79 -20.19 4.67
C PRO A 60 -19.47 -19.83 3.21
N ALA A 61 -20.52 -19.47 2.47
CA ALA A 61 -20.47 -19.18 1.04
C ALA A 61 -19.82 -17.82 0.67
N LYS A 62 -18.81 -17.84 -0.22
CA LYS A 62 -18.17 -16.63 -0.75
C LYS A 62 -18.97 -15.95 -1.88
N ARG A 63 -19.90 -15.08 -1.48
CA ARG A 63 -20.20 -13.75 -2.05
C ARG A 63 -19.95 -13.55 -3.58
N LYS A 64 -20.94 -13.86 -4.43
CA LYS A 64 -20.99 -13.42 -5.85
C LYS A 64 -21.50 -11.97 -5.97
N ARG A 65 -20.81 -11.11 -6.74
CA ARG A 65 -21.30 -9.75 -7.09
C ARG A 65 -22.40 -9.83 -8.16
N ARG A 66 -23.50 -9.11 -7.92
CA ARG A 66 -24.69 -9.02 -8.77
C ARG A 66 -24.44 -8.13 -9.99
N THR A 67 -24.84 -8.57 -11.19
CA THR A 67 -25.10 -7.69 -12.34
C THR A 67 -26.60 -7.61 -12.56
N ARG A 68 -27.15 -6.39 -12.67
CA ARG A 68 -28.59 -6.15 -12.81
C ARG A 68 -29.05 -6.50 -14.24
N LYS A 69 -30.12 -7.27 -14.37
CA LYS A 69 -31.03 -7.28 -15.52
C LYS A 69 -32.46 -7.21 -15.01
N ALA A 70 -33.22 -6.22 -15.47
CA ALA A 70 -34.63 -6.08 -15.15
C ALA A 70 -35.48 -7.01 -16.05
N ALA A 71 -36.55 -7.57 -15.47
CA ALA A 71 -37.56 -8.31 -16.21
C ALA A 71 -38.64 -7.37 -16.75
N LYS A 72 -39.29 -7.76 -17.84
CA LYS A 72 -40.53 -7.16 -18.37
C LYS A 72 -41.47 -8.28 -18.80
N LEU A 73 -42.76 -8.13 -18.47
CA LEU A 73 -43.99 -8.74 -19.01
C LEU A 73 -45.10 -8.50 -17.95
N PRO A 74 -46.42 -8.63 -18.24
CA PRO A 74 -47.07 -9.02 -19.50
C PRO A 74 -48.32 -8.15 -19.91
N ARG A 75 -49.05 -8.64 -20.95
CA ARG A 75 -50.47 -8.39 -21.31
C ARG A 75 -50.83 -7.03 -21.98
N THR A 76 -51.82 -6.92 -22.89
CA THR A 76 -52.63 -7.88 -23.70
C THR A 76 -53.46 -7.14 -24.78
N TYR A 77 -54.09 -7.91 -25.69
CA TYR A 77 -55.18 -7.55 -26.62
C TYR A 77 -54.83 -6.60 -27.80
N ASP A 78 -55.48 -6.64 -28.97
CA ASP A 78 -56.07 -7.75 -29.76
C ASP A 78 -56.43 -7.24 -31.18
N THR A 79 -56.84 -8.15 -32.07
CA THR A 79 -57.78 -7.94 -33.19
C THR A 79 -57.60 -6.78 -34.19
N SER A 80 -57.19 -7.19 -35.41
CA SER A 80 -58.09 -7.20 -36.59
C SER A 80 -57.97 -6.14 -37.72
N THR A 81 -57.90 -6.71 -38.93
CA THR A 81 -58.53 -6.29 -40.22
C THR A 81 -58.00 -5.16 -41.12
N ARG A 82 -57.87 -5.58 -42.40
CA ARG A 82 -58.09 -4.85 -43.67
C ARG A 82 -57.11 -3.74 -44.06
N SER A 83 -56.96 -3.37 -45.34
CA SER A 83 -57.03 -4.13 -46.61
C SER A 83 -56.69 -3.14 -47.75
N SER A 84 -55.84 -3.55 -48.71
CA SER A 84 -55.57 -2.82 -49.97
C SER A 84 -54.85 -1.44 -49.82
N THR A 85 -54.20 -0.85 -50.82
CA THR A 85 -54.24 -1.08 -52.28
C THR A 85 -52.88 -0.83 -52.99
N LYS A 86 -52.58 -1.68 -53.98
CA LYS A 86 -52.03 -1.40 -55.34
C LYS A 86 -50.69 -0.63 -55.57
N LYS A 87 -49.83 -1.32 -56.36
CA LYS A 87 -48.86 -0.85 -57.39
C LYS A 87 -47.56 -0.16 -56.86
N SER A 88 -46.39 -0.31 -57.48
CA SER A 88 -46.04 -0.81 -58.83
C SER A 88 -44.67 -1.53 -58.94
N ALA A 89 -44.61 -2.52 -59.85
CA ALA A 89 -43.49 -2.93 -60.71
C ALA A 89 -42.01 -2.87 -60.21
N ALA A 90 -41.50 -4.06 -59.87
CA ALA A 90 -40.26 -4.69 -60.35
C ALA A 90 -39.04 -3.85 -60.80
N LEU A 91 -37.92 -4.05 -60.10
CA LEU A 91 -36.59 -4.18 -60.69
C LEU A 91 -35.90 -5.43 -60.11
N ALA A 92 -35.41 -6.32 -60.98
CA ALA A 92 -34.92 -7.63 -60.59
C ALA A 92 -33.57 -7.57 -59.85
N LYS A 93 -33.53 -8.03 -58.60
CA LYS A 93 -32.26 -8.30 -57.90
C LYS A 93 -31.76 -9.71 -58.23
N VAL A 94 -30.81 -9.76 -59.16
CA VAL A 94 -29.99 -10.94 -59.48
C VAL A 94 -29.44 -11.57 -58.19
N LYS A 95 -29.61 -12.88 -58.03
CA LYS A 95 -28.98 -13.65 -56.94
C LYS A 95 -27.45 -13.51 -57.08
N PRO A 96 -26.71 -13.02 -56.07
CA PRO A 96 -25.26 -12.91 -56.19
C PRO A 96 -24.67 -14.32 -56.25
N ALA A 97 -24.08 -14.66 -57.41
CA ALA A 97 -23.30 -15.87 -57.57
C ALA A 97 -22.16 -15.92 -56.51
N ALA A 98 -21.80 -17.13 -56.09
CA ALA A 98 -20.77 -17.34 -55.09
C ALA A 98 -19.45 -16.69 -55.53
N ARG A 99 -19.05 -15.59 -54.88
CA ARG A 99 -17.80 -14.88 -55.19
C ARG A 99 -16.61 -15.81 -54.99
N SER A 100 -15.92 -16.12 -56.09
CA SER A 100 -14.62 -16.79 -56.08
C SER A 100 -13.63 -15.99 -55.22
N ARG A 101 -13.26 -16.54 -54.05
CA ARG A 101 -12.35 -15.90 -53.07
C ARG A 101 -10.87 -16.09 -53.44
N MET A 102 -10.48 -15.76 -54.68
CA MET A 102 -9.08 -15.84 -55.11
C MET A 102 -8.66 -14.62 -55.96
N GLN A 103 -8.65 -13.45 -55.32
CA GLN A 103 -7.99 -12.24 -55.80
C GLN A 103 -6.88 -11.84 -54.84
N GLY A 104 -5.68 -11.59 -55.36
CA GLY A 104 -4.47 -11.23 -54.60
C GLY A 104 -3.20 -11.69 -55.33
N ARG A 105 -2.03 -11.20 -54.88
CA ARG A 105 -0.70 -11.47 -55.49
C ARG A 105 -0.34 -12.97 -55.58
N LEU A 106 -1.03 -13.83 -54.84
CA LEU A 106 -0.83 -15.29 -54.80
C LEU A 106 -1.79 -16.08 -55.70
N LYS A 107 -2.62 -15.43 -56.54
CA LYS A 107 -3.58 -16.12 -57.43
C LYS A 107 -2.90 -17.18 -58.32
N ASN A 108 -1.66 -16.90 -58.75
CA ASN A 108 -0.88 -17.74 -59.67
C ASN A 108 0.09 -18.70 -58.94
N ILE A 109 0.05 -18.81 -57.61
CA ILE A 109 0.95 -19.76 -56.90
C ILE A 109 0.67 -21.21 -57.32
N MET A 110 -0.59 -21.54 -57.64
CA MET A 110 -0.99 -22.86 -58.11
C MET A 110 -0.69 -23.11 -59.60
N SER A 111 -0.17 -22.12 -60.33
CA SER A 111 0.29 -22.27 -61.73
C SER A 111 1.81 -22.30 -61.85
N MET A 112 2.54 -22.37 -60.73
CA MET A 112 3.99 -22.63 -60.72
C MET A 112 4.26 -24.13 -60.92
N PRO A 113 5.40 -24.52 -61.53
CA PRO A 113 5.86 -25.90 -61.54
C PRO A 113 5.95 -26.49 -60.13
N LEU A 114 5.69 -27.79 -59.99
CA LEU A 114 5.70 -28.46 -58.69
C LEU A 114 7.06 -28.39 -58.01
N ASP A 115 8.17 -28.39 -58.75
CA ASP A 115 9.53 -28.35 -58.20
C ASP A 115 9.82 -27.02 -57.47
N VAL A 116 9.35 -25.90 -58.03
CA VAL A 116 9.44 -24.57 -57.37
C VAL A 116 8.57 -24.54 -56.11
N LEU A 117 7.40 -25.15 -56.14
CA LEU A 117 6.54 -25.27 -54.95
C LEU A 117 7.17 -26.18 -53.89
N PHE A 118 7.88 -27.24 -54.30
CA PHE A 118 8.59 -28.15 -53.40
C PHE A 118 9.77 -27.46 -52.71
N GLU A 119 10.53 -26.63 -53.43
CA GLU A 119 11.60 -25.83 -52.85
C GLU A 119 11.05 -24.77 -51.87
N ILE A 120 9.93 -24.12 -52.19
CA ILE A 120 9.27 -23.23 -51.23
C ILE A 120 8.80 -24.03 -50.00
N PHE A 121 8.19 -25.20 -50.18
CA PHE A 121 7.64 -25.99 -49.09
C PHE A 121 8.71 -26.67 -48.22
N SER A 122 9.90 -26.96 -48.76
CA SER A 122 11.02 -27.55 -48.02
C SER A 122 11.63 -26.58 -47.01
N THR A 123 11.52 -25.26 -47.23
CA THR A 123 12.00 -24.21 -46.30
C THR A 123 11.03 -23.88 -45.15
N LEU A 124 9.78 -24.37 -45.19
CA LEU A 124 8.76 -24.05 -44.19
C LEU A 124 8.93 -24.83 -42.88
N LEU A 125 8.34 -24.34 -41.80
CA LEU A 125 8.19 -25.09 -40.54
C LEU A 125 7.04 -26.11 -40.65
N PRO A 126 7.02 -27.20 -39.82
CA PRO A 126 5.97 -28.20 -39.89
C PRO A 126 4.58 -27.64 -39.57
N ALA A 127 4.51 -26.61 -38.71
CA ALA A 127 3.28 -25.90 -38.36
C ALA A 127 2.69 -25.13 -39.55
N ASP A 128 3.54 -24.52 -40.36
CA ASP A 128 3.16 -23.73 -41.54
C ASP A 128 2.72 -24.64 -42.67
N LEU A 129 3.46 -25.73 -42.90
CA LEU A 129 3.11 -26.76 -43.90
C LEU A 129 1.76 -27.43 -43.58
N LEU A 130 1.46 -27.67 -42.29
CA LEU A 130 0.13 -28.11 -41.85
C LEU A 130 -0.96 -27.08 -42.06
N SER A 131 -0.65 -25.80 -41.88
CA SER A 131 -1.60 -24.71 -42.04
C SER A 131 -1.92 -24.51 -43.52
N LEU A 132 -0.91 -24.57 -44.39
CA LEU A 132 -1.05 -24.54 -45.83
C LEU A 132 -1.83 -25.75 -46.36
N ALA A 133 -1.58 -26.96 -45.84
CA ALA A 133 -2.37 -28.17 -46.15
C ALA A 133 -3.84 -28.12 -45.67
N ARG A 134 -4.26 -27.03 -45.00
CA ARG A 134 -5.65 -26.74 -44.60
C ARG A 134 -6.30 -25.62 -45.42
N THR A 135 -5.56 -24.85 -46.22
CA THR A 135 -6.13 -23.73 -47.01
C THR A 135 -6.64 -24.14 -48.39
N SER A 136 -6.05 -25.16 -49.03
CA SER A 136 -6.39 -25.58 -50.40
C SER A 136 -6.49 -27.10 -50.54
N LYS A 137 -7.51 -27.58 -51.27
CA LYS A 137 -7.68 -29.01 -51.58
C LYS A 137 -6.52 -29.55 -52.44
N ASN A 138 -6.06 -28.76 -53.41
CA ASN A 138 -4.99 -29.17 -54.33
C ASN A 138 -3.66 -29.27 -53.58
N ILE A 139 -3.31 -28.25 -52.79
CA ILE A 139 -2.10 -28.29 -51.94
C ILE A 139 -2.18 -29.44 -50.94
N ARG A 140 -3.35 -29.69 -50.35
CA ARG A 140 -3.57 -30.85 -49.47
C ARG A 140 -3.32 -32.18 -50.18
N GLN A 141 -3.80 -32.36 -51.42
CA GLN A 141 -3.58 -33.58 -52.20
C GLN A 141 -2.10 -33.80 -52.49
N VAL A 142 -1.37 -32.74 -52.84
CA VAL A 142 0.08 -32.78 -53.06
C VAL A 142 0.85 -33.09 -51.77
N LEU A 143 0.60 -32.36 -50.68
CA LEU A 143 1.33 -32.50 -49.42
C LEU A 143 0.99 -33.77 -48.62
N MET A 144 -0.18 -34.39 -48.85
CA MET A 144 -0.56 -35.64 -48.18
C MET A 144 -0.18 -36.89 -49.01
N ASN A 145 0.39 -36.72 -50.21
CA ASN A 145 0.90 -37.82 -51.02
C ASN A 145 2.16 -38.42 -50.39
N ARG A 146 2.21 -39.76 -50.28
CA ARG A 146 3.35 -40.52 -49.73
C ARG A 146 4.65 -40.25 -50.49
N ASN A 147 4.56 -40.03 -51.80
CA ASN A 147 5.71 -39.76 -52.67
C ASN A 147 6.42 -38.44 -52.31
N HIS A 148 5.72 -37.49 -51.69
CA HIS A 148 6.29 -36.18 -51.30
C HIS A 148 6.62 -36.10 -49.80
N SER A 149 6.82 -37.26 -49.15
CA SER A 149 7.18 -37.33 -47.73
C SER A 149 8.52 -36.64 -47.39
N GLY A 150 9.42 -36.48 -48.36
CA GLY A 150 10.66 -35.70 -48.22
C GLY A 150 10.43 -34.25 -47.78
N LEU A 151 9.36 -33.59 -48.26
CA LEU A 151 9.02 -32.21 -47.86
C LEU A 151 8.79 -32.09 -46.35
N TRP A 152 8.16 -33.08 -45.75
CA TRP A 152 7.89 -33.10 -44.32
C TRP A 152 9.14 -33.41 -43.49
N LYS A 153 10.08 -34.19 -44.03
CA LYS A 153 11.40 -34.41 -43.41
C LYS A 153 12.23 -33.14 -43.41
N ALA A 154 12.28 -32.42 -44.53
CA ALA A 154 12.93 -31.11 -44.63
C ALA A 154 12.29 -30.11 -43.66
N ALA A 155 10.96 -29.95 -43.69
CA ALA A 155 10.25 -29.06 -42.77
C ALA A 155 10.50 -29.41 -41.29
N ARG A 156 10.63 -30.71 -40.94
CA ARG A 156 10.97 -31.16 -39.58
C ARG A 156 12.40 -30.80 -39.18
N ALA A 157 13.35 -30.84 -40.11
CA ALA A 157 14.73 -30.41 -39.86
C ALA A 157 14.85 -28.90 -39.61
N ASN A 158 13.96 -28.08 -40.19
CA ASN A 158 13.90 -26.63 -39.98
C ASN A 158 13.37 -26.22 -38.59
N ALA A 159 12.89 -27.15 -37.76
CA ALA A 159 12.31 -26.83 -36.46
C ALA A 159 13.37 -26.30 -35.48
N SER A 160 13.28 -25.02 -35.12
CA SER A 160 14.19 -24.34 -34.20
C SER A 160 14.14 -24.89 -32.77
N GLY A 161 15.31 -24.98 -32.12
CA GLY A 161 15.47 -25.43 -30.74
C GLY A 161 15.87 -26.91 -30.65
N LEU A 162 15.20 -27.68 -29.80
CA LEU A 162 15.49 -29.09 -29.59
C LEU A 162 15.13 -29.92 -30.85
N PRO A 163 16.06 -30.71 -31.43
CA PRO A 163 15.80 -31.49 -32.64
C PRO A 163 14.55 -32.36 -32.52
N SER A 164 13.68 -32.31 -33.54
CA SER A 164 12.43 -33.09 -33.53
C SER A 164 12.71 -34.58 -33.74
N PRO A 165 12.16 -35.49 -32.91
CA PRO A 165 12.29 -36.92 -33.10
C PRO A 165 11.64 -37.40 -34.40
N ASP A 166 12.17 -38.50 -34.94
CA ASP A 166 11.58 -39.22 -36.07
C ASP A 166 10.19 -39.80 -35.74
N PRO A 167 9.31 -39.95 -36.75
CA PRO A 167 8.01 -40.60 -36.58
C PRO A 167 8.17 -42.08 -36.19
N PRO A 168 7.40 -42.57 -35.20
CA PRO A 168 7.35 -44.00 -34.89
C PRO A 168 6.90 -44.84 -36.08
N ILE A 169 7.34 -46.11 -36.13
CA ILE A 169 6.97 -47.06 -37.18
C ILE A 169 5.43 -47.12 -37.34
N GLY A 170 4.98 -47.10 -38.60
CA GLY A 170 3.57 -47.07 -38.96
C GLY A 170 2.90 -45.69 -38.88
N MET A 171 3.62 -44.61 -38.56
CA MET A 171 3.11 -43.24 -38.65
C MET A 171 3.69 -42.50 -39.88
N SER A 172 2.86 -41.72 -40.56
CA SER A 172 3.30 -40.85 -41.66
C SER A 172 3.76 -39.48 -41.14
N GLU A 173 4.74 -38.88 -41.81
CA GLU A 173 5.28 -37.55 -41.47
C GLU A 173 4.20 -36.46 -41.29
N PRO A 174 3.14 -36.34 -42.13
CA PRO A 174 2.11 -35.32 -41.93
C PRO A 174 1.26 -35.58 -40.66
N ALA A 175 1.09 -36.85 -40.27
CA ALA A 175 0.37 -37.22 -39.06
C ALA A 175 1.21 -36.94 -37.80
N TRP A 176 2.53 -37.16 -37.90
CA TRP A 176 3.49 -36.86 -36.84
C TRP A 176 3.65 -35.35 -36.61
N ALA A 177 3.86 -34.59 -37.69
CA ALA A 177 3.86 -33.14 -37.65
C ALA A 177 2.57 -32.60 -37.03
N ARG A 178 1.39 -33.17 -37.37
CA ARG A 178 0.11 -32.78 -36.77
C ARG A 178 0.07 -33.03 -35.26
N LEU A 179 0.68 -34.11 -34.76
CA LEU A 179 0.68 -34.42 -33.34
C LEU A 179 1.53 -33.43 -32.54
N LEU A 180 2.75 -33.20 -33.01
CA LEU A 180 3.72 -32.30 -32.38
C LEU A 180 3.29 -30.84 -32.51
N TYR A 181 3.05 -30.37 -33.75
CA TYR A 181 2.91 -28.96 -34.12
C TYR A 181 1.48 -28.54 -34.53
N GLY A 182 0.55 -29.48 -34.69
CA GLY A 182 -0.77 -29.22 -35.29
C GLY A 182 -1.81 -28.48 -34.44
N GLY A 183 -1.42 -27.97 -33.26
CA GLY A 183 -2.23 -27.18 -32.34
C GLY A 183 -2.78 -27.96 -31.12
N SER A 184 -3.32 -27.23 -30.13
CA SER A 184 -3.77 -27.75 -28.84
C SER A 184 -5.20 -28.34 -28.83
N GLY A 185 -5.63 -28.93 -29.96
CA GLY A 185 -7.01 -29.40 -30.16
C GLY A 185 -7.22 -30.89 -29.87
N CYS A 186 -8.33 -31.26 -29.22
CA CYS A 186 -8.71 -32.65 -28.99
C CYS A 186 -8.99 -33.35 -30.32
N TYR A 187 -8.43 -34.54 -30.53
CA TYR A 187 -8.65 -35.29 -31.78
C TYR A 187 -10.10 -35.76 -31.94
N SER A 188 -10.76 -36.15 -30.83
CA SER A 188 -12.18 -36.54 -30.82
C SER A 188 -13.15 -35.35 -30.92
N CYS A 189 -13.16 -34.45 -29.93
CA CYS A 189 -14.20 -33.42 -29.78
C CYS A 189 -13.78 -31.99 -30.15
N ARG A 190 -12.55 -31.78 -30.64
CA ARG A 190 -11.97 -30.46 -30.99
C ARG A 190 -11.90 -29.41 -29.86
N ALA A 191 -12.15 -29.79 -28.59
CA ALA A 191 -11.87 -28.94 -27.43
C ALA A 191 -10.44 -28.36 -27.48
N LYS A 192 -10.28 -27.10 -27.10
CA LYS A 192 -9.01 -26.33 -27.19
C LYS A 192 -8.13 -26.53 -25.94
N ASN A 193 -6.90 -26.00 -25.98
CA ASN A 193 -5.97 -25.87 -24.85
C ASN A 193 -5.45 -27.20 -24.26
N ILE A 194 -5.38 -28.26 -25.06
CA ILE A 194 -4.79 -29.55 -24.67
C ILE A 194 -3.32 -29.58 -25.10
N GLN A 195 -2.45 -29.11 -24.19
CA GLN A 195 -1.02 -29.01 -24.44
C GLN A 195 -0.28 -30.35 -24.36
N ARG A 196 -0.74 -31.27 -23.50
CA ARG A 196 -0.12 -32.60 -23.38
C ARG A 196 -0.47 -33.50 -24.57
N ILE A 197 0.57 -34.08 -25.16
CA ILE A 197 0.48 -35.17 -26.13
C ILE A 197 0.40 -36.49 -25.35
N ASP A 198 -0.45 -37.41 -25.79
CA ASP A 198 -0.43 -38.81 -25.34
C ASP A 198 0.25 -39.63 -26.44
N PHE A 199 1.55 -39.92 -26.29
CA PHE A 199 2.36 -40.56 -27.33
C PHE A 199 1.99 -42.03 -27.54
N GLY A 200 1.63 -42.76 -26.48
CA GLY A 200 1.17 -44.14 -26.57
C GLY A 200 -0.16 -44.27 -27.33
N LEU A 201 -1.10 -43.34 -27.14
CA LEU A 201 -2.32 -43.24 -27.96
C LEU A 201 -2.12 -42.44 -29.26
N ARG A 202 -0.92 -41.90 -29.52
CA ARG A 202 -0.54 -41.09 -30.68
C ARG A 202 -1.48 -39.89 -30.95
N ARG A 203 -2.01 -39.24 -29.89
CA ARG A 203 -3.04 -38.18 -30.01
C ARG A 203 -3.12 -37.18 -28.85
N ARG A 204 -3.79 -36.05 -29.08
CA ARG A 204 -4.21 -35.10 -28.02
C ARG A 204 -5.66 -35.41 -27.62
N THR A 205 -5.92 -35.68 -26.34
CA THR A 205 -7.24 -36.05 -25.81
C THR A 205 -7.57 -35.25 -24.55
N CYS A 206 -8.74 -34.58 -24.51
CA CYS A 206 -9.20 -33.89 -23.31
C CYS A 206 -9.68 -34.87 -22.23
N MET A 207 -9.81 -34.39 -20.99
CA MET A 207 -10.22 -35.21 -19.85
C MET A 207 -11.59 -35.86 -20.02
N SER A 208 -12.59 -35.16 -20.59
CA SER A 208 -13.90 -35.76 -20.87
C SER A 208 -13.81 -36.91 -21.87
N CYS A 209 -13.11 -36.72 -23.00
CA CYS A 209 -12.88 -37.80 -23.95
C CYS A 209 -12.04 -38.95 -23.36
N LYS A 210 -11.11 -38.68 -22.43
CA LYS A 210 -10.42 -39.75 -21.69
C LYS A 210 -11.39 -40.53 -20.81
N LYS A 211 -12.31 -39.88 -20.08
CA LYS A 211 -13.34 -40.57 -19.26
C LYS A 211 -14.26 -41.44 -20.10
N THR A 212 -14.75 -40.93 -21.24
CA THR A 212 -15.72 -41.66 -22.09
C THR A 212 -15.09 -42.78 -22.93
N ASN A 213 -13.82 -42.65 -23.35
CA ASN A 213 -13.25 -43.54 -24.38
C ASN A 213 -12.14 -44.48 -23.88
N LEU A 214 -11.67 -44.39 -22.63
CA LEU A 214 -10.59 -45.25 -22.13
C LEU A 214 -11.12 -46.44 -21.32
N VAL A 215 -10.63 -47.63 -21.65
CA VAL A 215 -10.91 -48.91 -20.98
C VAL A 215 -9.63 -49.36 -20.28
N ARG A 216 -9.71 -49.58 -18.96
CA ARG A 216 -8.61 -50.16 -18.16
C ARG A 216 -8.47 -51.64 -18.49
N LYS A 217 -7.24 -52.17 -18.59
CA LYS A 217 -6.97 -53.61 -18.89
C LYS A 217 -7.87 -54.57 -18.10
N SER A 218 -8.02 -54.36 -16.79
CA SER A 218 -8.83 -55.22 -15.90
C SER A 218 -10.35 -55.14 -16.12
N ARG A 219 -10.86 -54.12 -16.83
CA ARG A 219 -12.27 -53.95 -17.18
C ARG A 219 -12.54 -54.25 -18.66
N PHE A 220 -11.57 -54.79 -19.41
CA PHE A 220 -11.73 -55.08 -20.85
C PHE A 220 -12.91 -56.02 -21.10
N LYS A 221 -12.90 -57.21 -20.46
CA LYS A 221 -13.93 -58.24 -20.66
C LYS A 221 -15.36 -57.76 -20.35
N SER A 222 -15.53 -56.84 -19.38
CA SER A 222 -16.84 -56.34 -18.94
C SER A 222 -17.28 -55.03 -19.63
N VAL A 223 -16.47 -54.46 -20.51
CA VAL A 223 -16.79 -53.19 -21.23
C VAL A 223 -16.74 -53.40 -22.75
N CYS A 224 -16.06 -54.45 -23.19
CA CYS A 224 -15.95 -54.92 -24.56
C CYS A 224 -16.29 -56.42 -24.58
N GLU A 225 -17.54 -56.75 -24.21
CA GLU A 225 -18.05 -58.13 -24.28
C GLU A 225 -18.05 -58.63 -25.73
N GLY A 226 -17.76 -59.92 -25.94
CA GLY A 226 -17.58 -60.54 -27.26
C GLY A 226 -16.23 -60.26 -27.96
N MET A 227 -15.49 -59.23 -27.53
CA MET A 227 -14.25 -58.78 -28.17
C MET A 227 -13.03 -59.65 -27.79
N ASP A 228 -12.17 -59.97 -28.76
CA ASP A 228 -10.93 -60.73 -28.50
C ASP A 228 -9.95 -59.92 -27.62
N VAL A 229 -9.51 -60.53 -26.52
CA VAL A 229 -8.49 -60.00 -25.59
C VAL A 229 -7.18 -59.67 -26.31
N GLY A 230 -6.83 -60.42 -27.37
CA GLY A 230 -5.64 -60.19 -28.20
C GLY A 230 -5.61 -58.84 -28.91
N LEU A 231 -6.77 -58.16 -29.09
CA LEU A 231 -6.83 -56.82 -29.68
C LEU A 231 -6.02 -55.77 -28.89
N MET A 232 -5.86 -55.96 -27.57
CA MET A 232 -5.06 -55.07 -26.71
C MET A 232 -3.57 -55.08 -27.06
N GLU A 233 -3.07 -56.08 -27.79
CA GLU A 233 -1.68 -56.16 -28.22
C GLU A 233 -1.44 -55.52 -29.60
N LEU A 234 -2.53 -55.24 -30.33
CA LEU A 234 -2.53 -54.66 -31.67
C LEU A 234 -2.74 -53.14 -31.66
N VAL A 235 -3.01 -52.54 -30.48
CA VAL A 235 -3.23 -51.10 -30.31
C VAL A 235 -2.34 -50.51 -29.22
N GLY A 236 -1.93 -49.25 -29.40
CA GLY A 236 -1.19 -48.50 -28.38
C GLY A 236 -2.03 -48.23 -27.13
N TYR A 237 -1.37 -48.05 -25.99
CA TYR A 237 -1.99 -47.77 -24.69
C TYR A 237 -1.40 -46.52 -24.04
N THR A 238 -2.11 -45.98 -23.06
CA THR A 238 -1.59 -44.95 -22.15
C THR A 238 -1.56 -45.47 -20.72
N ASN A 239 -0.61 -44.98 -19.93
CA ASN A 239 -0.59 -45.20 -18.48
C ASN A 239 -1.30 -44.05 -17.72
N VAL A 240 -1.74 -43.00 -18.42
CA VAL A 240 -2.34 -41.79 -17.82
C VAL A 240 -3.86 -41.85 -17.90
N SER A 241 -4.47 -42.15 -16.75
CA SER A 241 -5.93 -42.28 -16.61
C SER A 241 -6.67 -40.94 -16.71
N ALA A 242 -7.99 -41.01 -16.88
CA ALA A 242 -8.86 -39.83 -16.89
C ALA A 242 -9.06 -39.18 -15.50
N HIS A 243 -8.49 -39.76 -14.44
CA HIS A 243 -8.56 -39.28 -13.07
C HIS A 243 -7.18 -39.02 -12.46
N SER A 244 -6.09 -39.33 -13.17
CA SER A 244 -4.72 -39.20 -12.63
C SER A 244 -4.13 -37.79 -12.77
N HIS A 245 -4.87 -36.81 -13.28
CA HIS A 245 -4.41 -35.43 -13.54
C HIS A 245 -3.13 -35.28 -14.39
N GLY A 246 -2.63 -36.37 -15.00
CA GLY A 246 -1.37 -36.41 -15.74
C GLY A 246 -0.34 -37.39 -15.16
N TYR A 247 -0.49 -37.86 -13.93
CA TYR A 247 0.41 -38.85 -13.34
C TYR A 247 0.25 -40.22 -14.00
N GLY A 248 1.36 -40.93 -14.17
CA GLY A 248 1.37 -42.30 -14.71
C GLY A 248 0.88 -43.30 -13.67
N SER A 249 0.03 -44.23 -14.10
CA SER A 249 -0.41 -45.37 -13.30
C SER A 249 0.31 -46.64 -13.75
N ARG A 250 0.43 -47.65 -12.88
CA ARG A 250 0.83 -49.02 -13.28
C ARG A 250 -0.20 -49.68 -14.22
N ASN A 251 -1.38 -49.08 -14.39
CA ASN A 251 -2.46 -49.59 -15.24
C ASN A 251 -2.34 -49.14 -16.70
N ARG A 252 -2.48 -50.09 -17.63
CA ARG A 252 -2.67 -49.80 -19.06
C ARG A 252 -4.13 -49.45 -19.37
N TYR A 253 -4.32 -48.37 -20.12
CA TYR A 253 -5.61 -47.90 -20.63
C TYR A 253 -5.60 -47.89 -22.16
N TYR A 254 -6.58 -48.55 -22.76
CA TYR A 254 -6.78 -48.66 -24.20
C TYR A 254 -7.96 -47.82 -24.63
N ARG A 255 -7.98 -47.34 -25.87
CA ARG A 255 -9.09 -46.53 -26.37
C ARG A 255 -10.16 -47.41 -27.04
N LYS A 256 -11.40 -47.42 -26.51
CA LYS A 256 -12.49 -48.28 -27.00
C LYS A 256 -12.74 -48.15 -28.51
N PRO A 257 -12.84 -46.95 -29.13
CA PRO A 257 -13.01 -46.88 -30.58
C PRO A 257 -11.77 -47.23 -31.41
N ASP A 258 -10.57 -47.35 -30.81
CA ASP A 258 -9.40 -47.89 -31.52
C ASP A 258 -9.42 -49.43 -31.52
N LEU A 259 -9.93 -50.04 -30.44
CA LEU A 259 -10.17 -51.49 -30.36
C LEU A 259 -11.25 -51.95 -31.37
N ILE A 260 -12.38 -51.23 -31.43
CA ILE A 260 -13.47 -51.50 -32.39
C ILE A 260 -12.99 -51.33 -33.86
N ASP A 261 -12.16 -50.32 -34.14
CA ASP A 261 -11.57 -50.12 -35.47
C ASP A 261 -10.57 -51.23 -35.84
N MET A 262 -9.87 -51.82 -34.84
CA MET A 262 -8.98 -52.95 -35.05
C MET A 262 -9.75 -54.25 -35.30
N GLU A 263 -10.78 -54.52 -34.50
CA GLU A 263 -11.66 -55.69 -34.65
C GLU A 263 -12.27 -55.75 -36.05
N ARG A 264 -12.93 -54.67 -36.49
CA ARG A 264 -13.48 -54.55 -37.85
C ARG A 264 -12.44 -54.84 -38.94
N ARG A 265 -11.19 -54.38 -38.78
CA ARG A 265 -10.13 -54.67 -39.76
C ARG A 265 -9.74 -56.14 -39.78
N LEU A 266 -9.77 -56.84 -38.65
CA LEU A 266 -9.54 -58.28 -38.62
C LEU A 266 -10.71 -59.04 -39.27
N GLU A 267 -11.96 -58.59 -39.06
CA GLU A 267 -13.13 -59.14 -39.77
C GLU A 267 -13.07 -58.92 -41.29
N GLU A 268 -12.65 -57.73 -41.73
CA GLU A 268 -12.45 -57.41 -43.14
C GLU A 268 -11.35 -58.29 -43.77
N LEU A 269 -10.23 -58.50 -43.08
CA LEU A 269 -9.16 -59.42 -43.50
C LEU A 269 -9.58 -60.90 -43.45
N GLY A 270 -10.52 -61.27 -42.57
CA GLY A 270 -11.06 -62.62 -42.51
C GLY A 270 -11.93 -63.00 -43.71
N LYS A 271 -12.43 -62.02 -44.47
CA LYS A 271 -13.29 -62.21 -45.64
C LYS A 271 -12.53 -62.42 -46.95
N SER A 272 -11.19 -62.29 -46.96
CA SER A 272 -10.39 -62.58 -48.16
C SER A 272 -10.07 -64.07 -48.28
N GLU A 273 -9.74 -64.52 -49.49
CA GLU A 273 -9.10 -65.82 -49.68
C GLU A 273 -7.83 -65.91 -48.82
N GLY A 274 -7.63 -67.04 -48.12
CA GLY A 274 -6.55 -67.20 -47.15
C GLY A 274 -6.64 -66.32 -45.90
N GLY A 275 -7.80 -65.71 -45.60
CA GLY A 275 -8.00 -64.71 -44.54
C GLY A 275 -7.46 -65.09 -43.16
N ALA A 276 -7.51 -66.38 -42.78
CA ALA A 276 -6.91 -66.86 -41.53
C ALA A 276 -5.38 -66.63 -41.45
N ASN A 277 -4.66 -66.83 -42.56
CA ASN A 277 -3.22 -66.54 -42.64
C ASN A 277 -2.97 -65.02 -42.70
N ALA A 278 -3.78 -64.27 -43.46
CA ALA A 278 -3.69 -62.82 -43.54
C ALA A 278 -3.89 -62.15 -42.16
N ILE A 279 -4.84 -62.63 -41.35
CA ILE A 279 -5.02 -62.20 -39.95
C ILE A 279 -3.77 -62.51 -39.11
N ARG A 280 -3.21 -63.72 -39.22
CA ARG A 280 -2.02 -64.13 -38.45
C ARG A 280 -0.81 -63.25 -38.75
N GLU A 281 -0.50 -63.02 -40.03
CA GLU A 281 0.59 -62.16 -40.47
C GLU A 281 0.35 -60.69 -40.08
N PHE A 282 -0.88 -60.20 -40.23
CA PHE A 282 -1.25 -58.86 -39.80
C PHE A 282 -1.08 -58.68 -38.28
N ARG A 283 -1.52 -59.65 -37.47
CA ARG A 283 -1.36 -59.65 -36.00
C ARG A 283 0.11 -59.58 -35.63
N ALA A 284 0.94 -60.49 -36.12
CA ALA A 284 2.38 -60.52 -35.84
C ALA A 284 3.06 -59.19 -36.19
N ARG A 285 2.81 -58.67 -37.40
CA ARG A 285 3.37 -57.39 -37.86
C ARG A 285 2.89 -56.19 -37.02
N LYS A 286 1.60 -56.15 -36.62
CA LYS A 286 1.08 -55.05 -35.79
C LYS A 286 1.49 -55.13 -34.32
N GLN A 287 1.60 -56.33 -33.76
CA GLN A 287 2.13 -56.56 -32.42
C GLN A 287 3.58 -56.09 -32.34
N ALA A 288 4.42 -56.38 -33.34
CA ALA A 288 5.78 -55.86 -33.44
C ALA A 288 5.83 -54.32 -33.57
N GLU A 289 5.02 -53.73 -34.47
CA GLU A 289 4.92 -52.28 -34.66
C GLU A 289 4.49 -51.54 -33.37
N VAL A 290 3.52 -52.08 -32.64
CA VAL A 290 3.03 -51.50 -31.39
C VAL A 290 4.04 -51.71 -30.27
N SER A 291 4.63 -52.89 -30.13
CA SER A 291 5.66 -53.17 -29.12
C SER A 291 6.83 -52.19 -29.24
N GLU A 292 7.38 -52.02 -30.43
CA GLU A 292 8.50 -51.10 -30.68
C GLU A 292 8.09 -49.64 -30.45
N ALA A 293 6.91 -49.23 -30.92
CA ALA A 293 6.40 -47.90 -30.66
C ALA A 293 6.21 -47.60 -29.16
N MET A 294 5.76 -48.59 -28.37
CA MET A 294 5.56 -48.43 -26.93
C MET A 294 6.88 -48.34 -26.16
N LYS A 295 7.95 -49.04 -26.58
CA LYS A 295 9.32 -48.82 -26.04
C LYS A 295 9.76 -47.36 -26.23
N GLY A 296 9.48 -46.79 -27.40
CA GLY A 296 9.84 -45.40 -27.74
C GLY A 296 9.08 -44.30 -26.99
N VAL A 297 7.94 -44.61 -26.33
CA VAL A 297 7.07 -43.60 -25.70
C VAL A 297 7.80 -42.78 -24.63
N GLN A 298 8.62 -43.40 -23.78
CA GLN A 298 9.30 -42.69 -22.70
C GLN A 298 10.28 -41.63 -23.25
N LYS A 299 11.04 -41.96 -24.31
CA LYS A 299 11.96 -41.02 -24.98
C LYS A 299 11.20 -39.82 -25.57
N LEU A 300 10.01 -40.06 -26.11
CA LEU A 300 9.13 -39.00 -26.66
C LEU A 300 8.51 -38.13 -25.56
N GLU A 301 8.14 -38.70 -24.41
CA GLU A 301 7.68 -37.94 -23.24
C GLU A 301 8.80 -37.07 -22.65
N THR A 302 10.02 -37.59 -22.53
CA THR A 302 11.21 -36.82 -22.11
C THR A 302 11.47 -35.64 -23.05
N TRP A 303 11.57 -35.90 -24.37
CA TRP A 303 11.76 -34.85 -25.38
C TRP A 303 10.67 -33.76 -25.31
N ALA A 304 9.41 -34.13 -25.08
CA ALA A 304 8.32 -33.17 -24.97
C ALA A 304 8.43 -32.29 -23.70
N SER A 305 8.98 -32.84 -22.60
CA SER A 305 9.27 -32.10 -21.37
C SER A 305 10.44 -31.13 -21.56
N GLU A 306 11.51 -31.58 -22.22
CA GLU A 306 12.68 -30.75 -22.57
C GLU A 306 12.29 -29.61 -23.53
N ALA A 307 11.50 -29.90 -24.56
CA ALA A 307 11.04 -28.91 -25.53
C ALA A 307 10.10 -27.84 -24.92
N GLU A 308 9.33 -28.17 -23.87
CA GLU A 308 8.55 -27.18 -23.12
C GLU A 308 9.45 -26.36 -22.18
N THR A 309 10.44 -27.00 -21.55
CA THR A 309 11.44 -26.34 -20.69
C THR A 309 12.28 -25.33 -21.48
N TYR A 310 12.74 -25.70 -22.68
CA TYR A 310 13.49 -24.83 -23.59
C TYR A 310 12.68 -23.58 -23.97
N LYS A 311 11.41 -23.75 -24.35
CA LYS A 311 10.51 -22.61 -24.66
C LYS A 311 10.25 -21.71 -23.45
N LEU A 312 10.22 -22.28 -22.25
CA LEU A 312 10.10 -21.49 -21.02
C LEU A 312 11.37 -20.67 -20.78
N GLN A 313 12.54 -21.29 -20.92
CA GLN A 313 13.85 -20.65 -20.78
C GLN A 313 14.04 -19.52 -21.80
N GLU A 314 13.71 -19.75 -23.08
CA GLU A 314 13.77 -18.74 -24.14
C GLU A 314 12.90 -17.51 -23.79
N ARG A 315 11.68 -17.75 -23.30
CA ARG A 315 10.76 -16.68 -22.85
C ARG A 315 11.26 -15.93 -21.61
N THR A 316 11.92 -16.60 -20.66
CA THR A 316 12.52 -15.92 -19.50
C THR A 316 13.75 -15.11 -19.89
N SER A 317 14.62 -15.65 -20.75
CA SER A 317 15.82 -14.97 -21.22
C SER A 317 15.47 -13.69 -21.99
N ALA A 318 14.48 -13.74 -22.89
CA ALA A 318 14.00 -12.55 -23.60
C ALA A 318 13.38 -11.49 -22.66
N ARG A 319 12.71 -11.91 -21.59
CA ARG A 319 12.16 -11.00 -20.56
C ARG A 319 13.29 -10.32 -19.78
N ASP A 320 14.30 -11.07 -19.37
CA ASP A 320 15.41 -10.55 -18.58
C ASP A 320 16.33 -9.66 -19.43
N GLU A 321 16.47 -9.93 -20.74
CA GLU A 321 17.17 -9.05 -21.67
C GLU A 321 16.43 -7.73 -21.92
N ASN A 322 15.10 -7.79 -22.11
CA ASN A 322 14.27 -6.58 -22.14
C ASN A 322 14.42 -5.77 -20.83
N TYR A 323 14.54 -6.43 -19.66
CA TYR A 323 14.77 -5.74 -18.39
C TYR A 323 16.15 -5.05 -18.35
N ARG A 324 17.24 -5.73 -18.74
CA ARG A 324 18.58 -5.12 -18.83
C ARG A 324 18.61 -3.92 -19.77
N SER A 325 17.96 -4.02 -20.94
CA SER A 325 17.85 -2.92 -21.89
C SER A 325 17.09 -1.72 -21.31
N ALA A 326 15.97 -1.95 -20.61
CA ALA A 326 15.21 -0.91 -19.94
C ALA A 326 16.03 -0.19 -18.84
N LEU A 327 16.72 -0.95 -17.99
CA LEU A 327 17.60 -0.43 -16.93
C LEU A 327 18.74 0.40 -17.53
N SER A 328 19.39 -0.10 -18.58
CA SER A 328 20.46 0.61 -19.31
C SER A 328 19.96 1.94 -19.89
N ARG A 329 18.80 1.96 -20.56
CA ARG A 329 18.21 3.19 -21.11
C ARG A 329 17.86 4.22 -20.03
N LEU A 330 17.36 3.80 -18.87
CA LEU A 330 17.04 4.70 -17.75
C LEU A 330 18.32 5.27 -17.10
N LYS A 331 19.35 4.45 -16.88
CA LYS A 331 20.67 4.92 -16.42
C LYS A 331 21.30 5.91 -17.42
N ALA A 332 21.22 5.63 -18.72
CA ALA A 332 21.71 6.52 -19.77
C ALA A 332 20.92 7.85 -19.86
N ALA A 333 19.66 7.89 -19.42
CA ALA A 333 18.88 9.11 -19.27
C ALA A 333 19.19 9.90 -17.98
N GLY A 334 20.08 9.40 -17.12
CA GLY A 334 20.56 10.07 -15.91
C GLY A 334 19.80 9.71 -14.62
N TYR A 335 18.96 8.67 -14.63
CA TYR A 335 18.27 8.20 -13.42
C TYR A 335 19.14 7.26 -12.58
N GLU A 336 19.13 7.45 -11.25
CA GLU A 336 19.83 6.56 -10.31
C GLU A 336 19.12 5.21 -10.19
N GLU A 337 19.87 4.14 -9.96
CA GLU A 337 19.33 2.78 -9.83
C GLU A 337 18.33 2.63 -8.66
N ARG A 338 18.52 3.40 -7.59
CA ARG A 338 17.62 3.46 -6.42
C ARG A 338 16.26 4.12 -6.69
N ASP A 339 16.10 4.79 -7.83
CA ASP A 339 14.80 5.33 -8.30
C ASP A 339 14.07 4.37 -9.24
N ILE A 340 14.73 3.28 -9.65
CA ILE A 340 14.24 2.38 -10.70
C ILE A 340 13.57 1.14 -10.07
N SER A 341 12.24 1.06 -10.21
CA SER A 341 11.49 -0.10 -9.70
C SER A 341 11.66 -1.33 -10.60
N GLU A 342 12.46 -2.31 -10.14
CA GLU A 342 12.60 -3.61 -10.82
C GLU A 342 11.24 -4.27 -11.08
N TRP A 343 10.40 -4.36 -10.05
CA TRP A 343 9.07 -4.97 -10.16
C TRP A 343 8.17 -4.21 -11.14
N GLY A 344 8.15 -2.87 -11.08
CA GLY A 344 7.38 -2.03 -12.00
C GLY A 344 7.75 -2.25 -13.46
N ILE A 345 9.05 -2.24 -13.77
CA ILE A 345 9.55 -2.49 -15.13
C ILE A 345 9.25 -3.91 -15.59
N ARG A 346 9.55 -4.93 -14.77
CA ARG A 346 9.27 -6.34 -15.10
C ARG A 346 7.78 -6.57 -15.39
N ASN A 347 6.88 -5.92 -14.65
CA ASN A 347 5.45 -5.97 -14.90
C ASN A 347 5.05 -5.26 -16.21
N MET A 348 5.60 -4.08 -16.50
CA MET A 348 5.36 -3.38 -17.77
C MET A 348 5.87 -4.12 -19.02
N LEU A 349 6.91 -4.94 -18.88
CA LEU A 349 7.49 -5.76 -19.95
C LEU A 349 6.85 -7.16 -20.05
N HIS A 350 5.98 -7.53 -19.11
CA HIS A 350 5.39 -8.87 -19.05
C HIS A 350 4.62 -9.23 -20.33
N GLY A 351 4.95 -10.39 -20.92
CA GLY A 351 4.28 -10.93 -22.11
C GLY A 351 4.62 -10.21 -23.43
N LYS A 352 5.57 -9.26 -23.43
CA LYS A 352 6.01 -8.58 -24.65
C LYS A 352 7.18 -9.34 -25.30
N PRO A 353 7.15 -9.56 -26.63
CA PRO A 353 8.30 -10.09 -27.36
C PRO A 353 9.42 -9.03 -27.43
N VAL A 354 10.51 -9.34 -28.16
CA VAL A 354 11.56 -8.36 -28.48
C VAL A 354 10.93 -7.08 -29.04
N LEU A 355 11.21 -5.96 -28.40
CA LEU A 355 10.59 -4.67 -28.69
C LEU A 355 11.34 -3.95 -29.80
N ASN A 356 10.62 -3.47 -30.82
CA ASN A 356 11.17 -2.52 -31.79
C ASN A 356 11.23 -1.10 -31.19
N GLU A 357 12.00 -0.20 -31.79
CA GLU A 357 12.23 1.15 -31.22
C GLU A 357 10.91 1.94 -31.00
N ALA A 358 9.94 1.87 -31.91
CA ALA A 358 8.65 2.53 -31.73
C ALA A 358 7.78 1.94 -30.58
N ALA A 359 8.01 0.69 -30.20
CA ALA A 359 7.44 0.11 -28.98
C ALA A 359 8.25 0.53 -27.75
N TRP A 360 9.59 0.59 -27.85
CA TRP A 360 10.46 1.10 -26.79
C TRP A 360 10.11 2.54 -26.41
N THR A 361 10.02 3.49 -27.35
CA THR A 361 9.69 4.90 -27.04
C THR A 361 8.41 5.03 -26.20
N ARG A 362 7.35 4.30 -26.57
CA ARG A 362 6.06 4.35 -25.86
C ARG A 362 6.07 3.68 -24.48
N ILE A 363 6.95 2.72 -24.27
CA ILE A 363 7.12 2.05 -22.97
C ILE A 363 8.05 2.87 -22.09
N PHE A 364 9.12 3.44 -22.66
CA PHE A 364 10.08 4.31 -21.99
C PHE A 364 9.41 5.49 -21.30
N LEU A 365 8.52 6.22 -21.98
CA LEU A 365 7.75 7.33 -21.37
C LEU A 365 6.96 6.93 -20.11
N LYS A 366 6.51 5.67 -20.02
CA LYS A 366 5.81 5.15 -18.82
C LYS A 366 6.78 4.77 -17.71
N MET A 367 7.87 4.09 -18.05
CA MET A 367 8.93 3.74 -17.09
C MET A 367 9.58 5.00 -16.52
N GLU A 368 9.83 6.01 -17.35
CA GLU A 368 10.34 7.32 -16.97
C GLU A 368 9.36 8.06 -16.03
N SER A 369 8.07 8.12 -16.35
CA SER A 369 7.07 8.74 -15.47
C SER A 369 6.99 8.08 -14.09
N ASP A 370 7.09 6.74 -14.02
CA ASP A 370 7.12 6.01 -12.75
C ASP A 370 8.46 6.19 -12.01
N THR A 371 9.59 6.28 -12.72
CA THR A 371 10.93 6.56 -12.15
C THR A 371 11.01 7.98 -11.59
N ILE A 372 10.48 8.98 -12.30
CA ILE A 372 10.33 10.36 -11.80
C ILE A 372 9.50 10.37 -10.51
N ARG A 373 8.35 9.68 -10.50
CA ARG A 373 7.50 9.60 -9.29
C ARG A 373 8.22 8.93 -8.11
N ALA A 374 9.02 7.89 -8.37
CA ALA A 374 9.81 7.22 -7.35
C ALA A 374 10.93 8.13 -6.80
N ARG A 375 11.67 8.82 -7.68
CA ARG A 375 12.67 9.82 -7.32
C ARG A 375 12.07 10.95 -6.48
N ASP A 376 10.97 11.55 -6.94
CA ASP A 376 10.37 12.69 -6.26
C ASP A 376 9.79 12.27 -4.89
N ALA A 377 9.24 11.06 -4.78
CA ALA A 377 8.80 10.49 -3.50
C ALA A 377 9.98 10.13 -2.56
N ARG A 378 11.14 9.73 -3.11
CA ARG A 378 12.38 9.54 -2.36
C ARG A 378 12.90 10.87 -1.83
N LEU A 379 13.07 11.87 -2.70
CA LEU A 379 13.57 13.20 -2.35
C LEU A 379 12.65 13.86 -1.31
N ALA A 380 11.33 13.78 -1.47
CA ALA A 380 10.37 14.31 -0.48
C ALA A 380 10.40 13.57 0.87
N ARG A 381 10.82 12.29 0.91
CA ARG A 381 11.06 11.56 2.16
C ARG A 381 12.38 11.96 2.79
N GLU A 382 13.46 11.98 2.01
CA GLU A 382 14.81 12.37 2.45
C GLU A 382 14.80 13.81 3.00
N GLU A 383 14.08 14.73 2.34
CA GLU A 383 13.83 16.09 2.81
C GLU A 383 13.07 16.12 4.15
N ARG A 384 11.95 15.40 4.25
CA ARG A 384 11.15 15.35 5.47
C ARG A 384 11.92 14.75 6.65
N GLU A 385 12.76 13.76 6.39
CA GLU A 385 13.62 13.15 7.42
C GLU A 385 14.71 14.12 7.86
N ARG A 386 15.40 14.80 6.92
CA ARG A 386 16.37 15.88 7.19
C ARG A 386 15.78 17.01 8.03
N LEU A 387 14.64 17.57 7.61
CA LEU A 387 13.95 18.65 8.31
C LEU A 387 13.50 18.19 9.70
N GLY A 388 12.90 17.00 9.81
CA GLY A 388 12.40 16.45 11.08
C GLY A 388 13.52 16.07 12.07
N GLU A 389 14.69 15.64 11.59
CA GLU A 389 15.88 15.41 12.40
C GLU A 389 16.42 16.72 12.97
N ARG A 390 16.66 17.72 12.12
CA ARG A 390 17.21 19.01 12.54
C ARG A 390 16.27 19.82 13.42
N SER A 391 14.96 19.75 13.16
CA SER A 391 13.96 20.42 14.02
C SER A 391 13.92 19.79 15.42
N ARG A 392 14.25 18.49 15.57
CA ARG A 392 14.42 17.84 16.89
C ARG A 392 15.72 18.24 17.58
N ILE A 393 16.80 18.49 16.84
CA ILE A 393 18.04 19.08 17.38
C ILE A 393 17.74 20.47 17.92
N ALA A 394 17.08 21.32 17.13
CA ALA A 394 16.64 22.65 17.52
C ALA A 394 15.74 22.60 18.76
N ALA A 395 14.71 21.76 18.78
CA ALA A 395 13.80 21.60 19.93
C ALA A 395 14.54 21.13 21.20
N TRP A 396 15.53 20.24 21.09
CA TRP A 396 16.35 19.81 22.22
C TRP A 396 17.15 20.97 22.82
N LEU A 397 17.87 21.71 21.97
CA LEU A 397 18.66 22.87 22.39
C LEU A 397 17.77 23.99 22.95
N TYR A 398 16.59 24.17 22.36
CA TYR A 398 15.58 25.11 22.83
C TYR A 398 15.02 24.75 24.22
N ARG A 399 14.81 23.46 24.52
CA ARG A 399 14.48 23.03 25.89
C ARG A 399 15.60 23.41 26.86
N ASP A 400 16.86 23.15 26.50
CA ASP A 400 18.00 23.47 27.37
C ASP A 400 18.11 24.98 27.64
N TYR A 401 17.78 25.80 26.65
CA TYR A 401 17.60 27.24 26.82
C TYR A 401 16.38 27.59 27.71
N LEU A 402 15.20 26.99 27.50
CA LEU A 402 14.02 27.21 28.35
C LEU A 402 14.32 26.89 29.83
N HIS A 403 15.10 25.85 30.10
CA HIS A 403 15.53 25.47 31.47
C HIS A 403 16.37 26.55 32.18
N THR A 404 16.88 27.56 31.46
CA THR A 404 17.55 28.74 32.05
C THR A 404 16.61 29.88 32.44
N LEU A 405 15.34 29.82 32.01
CA LEU A 405 14.33 30.84 32.26
C LEU A 405 13.42 30.46 33.44
N VAL A 406 12.75 31.45 34.03
CA VAL A 406 11.71 31.17 35.04
C VAL A 406 10.54 30.43 34.36
N PRO A 407 10.11 29.25 34.88
CA PRO A 407 9.04 28.43 34.30
C PRO A 407 7.77 29.17 33.85
N VAL A 408 7.37 30.24 34.55
CA VAL A 408 6.19 31.05 34.19
C VAL A 408 6.31 31.70 32.80
N GLN A 409 7.53 32.07 32.38
CA GLN A 409 7.78 32.70 31.09
C GLN A 409 7.45 31.73 29.94
N TRP A 410 7.53 30.42 30.17
CA TRP A 410 7.35 29.41 29.12
C TRP A 410 5.90 29.34 28.62
N ARG A 411 4.92 29.73 29.44
CA ARG A 411 3.50 29.85 29.04
C ARG A 411 3.34 30.82 27.86
N TYR A 412 4.24 31.79 27.75
CA TYR A 412 4.22 32.82 26.71
C TYR A 412 5.09 32.46 25.49
N LEU A 413 5.89 31.40 25.55
CA LEU A 413 6.87 31.06 24.52
C LEU A 413 6.37 29.89 23.64
N PRO A 414 6.88 29.72 22.40
CA PRO A 414 6.48 28.58 21.57
C PRO A 414 6.91 27.27 22.23
N THR A 415 6.16 26.20 22.03
CA THR A 415 6.51 24.89 22.61
C THR A 415 7.62 24.21 21.80
N PRO A 416 8.45 23.33 22.39
CA PRO A 416 9.43 22.60 21.60
C PRO A 416 8.81 21.61 20.59
N GLU A 417 7.55 21.16 20.76
CA GLU A 417 6.84 20.40 19.70
C GLU A 417 6.46 21.32 18.53
N HIS A 418 6.03 22.57 18.80
CA HIS A 418 5.72 23.56 17.76
C HIS A 418 6.92 23.79 16.83
N LEU A 419 8.14 23.90 17.39
CA LEU A 419 9.38 23.99 16.61
C LEU A 419 9.64 22.76 15.72
N VAL A 420 9.22 21.57 16.14
CA VAL A 420 9.32 20.34 15.33
C VAL A 420 8.29 20.34 14.20
N GLU A 421 7.05 20.71 14.50
CA GLU A 421 5.92 20.68 13.56
C GLU A 421 5.98 21.79 12.50
N ASN A 422 6.38 23.01 12.88
CA ASN A 422 6.54 24.14 11.97
C ASN A 422 7.91 24.17 11.26
N HIS A 423 8.78 23.18 11.52
CA HIS A 423 10.17 23.14 11.04
C HIS A 423 11.00 24.39 11.38
N CYS A 424 10.84 24.87 12.61
CA CYS A 424 11.40 26.09 13.17
C CYS A 424 11.09 27.37 12.34
N ARG A 425 10.03 27.38 11.51
CA ARG A 425 9.72 28.50 10.59
C ARG A 425 9.67 29.86 11.27
N ASP A 426 9.23 29.87 12.51
CA ASP A 426 8.92 31.06 13.32
C ASP A 426 10.08 31.43 14.28
N ILE A 427 11.22 30.73 14.21
CA ILE A 427 12.49 31.03 14.90
C ILE A 427 13.61 31.16 13.84
N PRO A 428 13.90 32.38 13.34
CA PRO A 428 14.78 32.61 12.19
C PRO A 428 16.16 31.94 12.24
N SER A 429 16.83 31.96 13.39
CA SER A 429 18.17 31.38 13.56
C SER A 429 18.18 29.87 13.36
N PHE A 430 17.24 29.14 13.96
CA PHE A 430 17.08 27.69 13.77
C PHE A 430 16.54 27.34 12.39
N LYS A 431 15.59 28.11 11.84
CA LYS A 431 15.06 27.93 10.48
C LYS A 431 16.19 27.82 9.45
N ARG A 432 17.18 28.71 9.53
CA ARG A 432 18.36 28.73 8.64
C ARG A 432 19.12 27.40 8.66
N LEU A 433 19.32 26.82 9.84
CA LEU A 433 20.07 25.56 10.02
C LEU A 433 19.23 24.34 9.59
N VAL A 434 17.95 24.33 9.95
CA VAL A 434 16.98 23.29 9.56
C VAL A 434 16.88 23.19 8.04
N MET A 435 16.78 24.33 7.34
CA MET A 435 16.61 24.42 5.88
C MET A 435 17.92 24.36 5.08
N SER A 436 19.09 24.31 5.73
CA SER A 436 20.38 24.25 5.04
C SER A 436 20.53 22.96 4.20
N ASN A 437 21.23 23.02 3.06
CA ASN A 437 21.51 21.82 2.30
C ASN A 437 22.62 20.96 2.91
N GLU A 438 23.60 21.59 3.54
CA GLU A 438 24.73 20.94 4.21
C GLU A 438 24.36 20.63 5.67
N ALA A 439 25.11 19.73 6.32
CA ALA A 439 24.90 19.41 7.73
C ALA A 439 25.49 20.53 8.61
N PRO A 440 24.68 21.23 9.43
CA PRO A 440 25.20 22.35 10.24
C PRO A 440 26.19 21.88 11.30
N LEU A 441 27.19 22.71 11.58
CA LEU A 441 28.19 22.45 12.62
C LEU A 441 27.63 22.75 14.02
N GLU A 442 28.22 22.15 15.06
CA GLU A 442 27.80 22.38 16.45
C GLU A 442 27.95 23.86 16.86
N GLU A 443 28.97 24.54 16.36
CA GLU A 443 29.20 25.99 16.58
C GLU A 443 28.06 26.85 15.99
N GLU A 444 27.50 26.46 14.84
CA GLU A 444 26.36 27.16 14.26
C GLU A 444 25.08 27.00 15.10
N TRP A 445 24.89 25.80 15.67
CA TRP A 445 23.81 25.54 16.62
C TRP A 445 23.97 26.37 17.90
N SER A 446 25.19 26.46 18.44
CA SER A 446 25.51 27.32 19.59
C SER A 446 25.24 28.80 19.29
N ALA A 447 25.61 29.30 18.11
CA ALA A 447 25.32 30.67 17.68
C ALA A 447 23.81 30.94 17.48
N ALA A 448 23.05 29.96 17.01
CA ALA A 448 21.60 30.06 16.94
C ALA A 448 20.96 30.09 18.34
N VAL A 449 21.43 29.27 19.28
CA VAL A 449 20.99 29.32 20.69
C VAL A 449 21.28 30.70 21.30
N ALA A 450 22.44 31.29 21.03
CA ALA A 450 22.77 32.65 21.47
C ALA A 450 21.87 33.75 20.86
N SER A 451 21.21 33.46 19.72
CA SER A 451 20.29 34.38 19.04
C SER A 451 18.83 34.26 19.53
N LEU A 452 18.50 33.23 20.33
CA LEU A 452 17.14 32.98 20.81
C LEU A 452 16.47 34.15 21.53
N PRO A 453 17.13 34.99 22.36
CA PRO A 453 16.46 36.10 23.02
C PRO A 453 15.82 37.09 22.03
N ALA A 454 16.50 37.35 20.91
CA ALA A 454 16.00 38.22 19.84
C ALA A 454 14.90 37.53 19.03
N ASP A 455 15.15 36.30 18.55
CA ASP A 455 14.16 35.51 17.79
C ASP A 455 12.84 35.32 18.56
N LEU A 456 12.90 35.11 19.87
CA LEU A 456 11.72 34.96 20.74
C LEU A 456 11.04 36.30 21.03
N SER A 457 11.78 37.40 21.09
CA SER A 457 11.20 38.74 21.21
C SER A 457 10.38 39.11 19.97
N ASP A 458 10.95 38.88 18.78
CA ASP A 458 10.26 39.04 17.49
C ASP A 458 9.03 38.13 17.40
N TYR A 459 9.16 36.89 17.88
CA TYR A 459 8.06 35.93 17.95
C TYR A 459 6.89 36.47 18.81
N LEU A 460 7.15 36.98 20.01
CA LEU A 460 6.11 37.53 20.89
C LEU A 460 5.37 38.70 20.23
N ILE A 461 6.10 39.61 19.58
CA ILE A 461 5.49 40.73 18.83
C ILE A 461 4.61 40.22 17.67
N SER A 462 5.04 39.18 16.96
CA SER A 462 4.21 38.56 15.90
C SER A 462 2.89 37.97 16.42
N ARG A 463 2.84 37.58 17.71
CA ARG A 463 1.65 37.04 18.37
C ARG A 463 0.69 38.12 18.90
N LEU A 464 1.20 39.32 19.21
CA LEU A 464 0.35 40.47 19.55
C LEU A 464 -0.34 41.10 18.35
N ALA A 465 0.28 41.08 17.16
CA ALA A 465 -0.24 41.80 15.99
C ALA A 465 -1.73 41.49 15.64
N PRO A 466 -2.23 40.24 15.69
CA PRO A 466 -3.66 39.95 15.48
C PRO A 466 -4.57 40.49 16.59
N VAL A 467 -4.08 40.56 17.83
CA VAL A 467 -4.84 41.07 19.00
C VAL A 467 -4.96 42.59 18.90
N ALA A 468 -3.86 43.29 18.62
CA ALA A 468 -3.82 44.74 18.42
C ALA A 468 -4.70 45.17 17.23
N GLN A 469 -4.71 44.40 16.13
CA GLN A 469 -5.58 44.67 14.97
C GLN A 469 -7.07 44.59 15.30
N ALA A 470 -7.47 43.66 16.17
CA ALA A 470 -8.87 43.40 16.48
C ALA A 470 -9.45 44.27 17.61
N PHE A 471 -8.59 44.88 18.42
CA PHE A 471 -9.01 45.75 19.53
C PHE A 471 -8.30 47.12 19.46
N PRO A 472 -8.66 48.00 18.51
CA PRO A 472 -7.98 49.28 18.31
C PRO A 472 -8.05 50.24 19.52
N ASP A 473 -9.02 50.04 20.41
CA ASP A 473 -9.20 50.82 21.63
C ASP A 473 -8.15 50.49 22.73
N LEU A 474 -7.32 49.46 22.53
CA LEU A 474 -6.18 49.16 23.38
C LEU A 474 -4.96 49.99 22.93
N ILE A 475 -4.75 51.11 23.61
CA ILE A 475 -3.73 52.11 23.24
C ILE A 475 -2.32 51.70 23.70
N ASP A 476 -2.21 50.77 24.67
CA ASP A 476 -0.97 50.43 25.37
C ASP A 476 -0.48 49.01 25.04
N TYR A 477 -0.12 48.78 23.77
CA TYR A 477 0.51 47.52 23.32
C TYR A 477 2.02 47.75 23.04
N PRO A 478 2.91 46.85 23.51
CA PRO A 478 4.34 47.01 23.26
C PRO A 478 4.67 46.76 21.78
N THR A 479 5.40 47.69 21.16
CA THR A 479 5.94 47.55 19.80
C THR A 479 7.24 46.74 19.74
N SER A 480 7.84 46.48 20.89
CA SER A 480 9.03 45.65 21.07
C SER A 480 8.98 44.99 22.45
N PHE A 481 9.24 43.70 22.51
CA PHE A 481 9.65 43.05 23.76
C PHE A 481 11.17 43.03 23.79
N GLU A 482 11.76 43.33 24.95
CA GLU A 482 13.08 42.80 25.28
C GLU A 482 12.82 41.59 26.17
N LEU A 483 13.08 40.37 25.68
CA LEU A 483 13.03 39.17 26.51
C LEU A 483 14.22 39.19 27.48
N VAL A 484 14.11 40.00 28.54
CA VAL A 484 15.10 40.04 29.63
C VAL A 484 15.18 38.63 30.22
N LEU A 485 16.35 38.00 30.09
CA LEU A 485 16.58 36.63 30.50
C LEU A 485 16.64 36.59 32.03
N VAL A 486 15.52 36.23 32.65
CA VAL A 486 15.40 36.28 34.11
C VAL A 486 16.10 35.07 34.74
N SER A 487 17.40 35.21 34.97
CA SER A 487 18.14 34.38 35.94
C SER A 487 18.01 34.93 37.37
N ARG A 488 17.07 35.85 37.63
CA ARG A 488 16.89 36.55 38.93
C ARG A 488 16.12 35.71 39.97
N GLY A 489 15.76 34.47 39.65
CA GLY A 489 14.95 33.61 40.51
C GLY A 489 13.44 33.80 40.27
N SER A 490 12.66 33.31 41.23
CA SER A 490 11.19 33.19 41.15
C SER A 490 10.50 33.80 42.38
N ASP A 491 11.08 34.88 42.93
CA ASP A 491 10.44 35.63 44.01
C ASP A 491 9.27 36.49 43.49
N ARG A 492 8.41 36.96 44.42
CA ARG A 492 7.20 37.70 44.08
C ARG A 492 7.47 39.03 43.37
N ALA A 493 8.58 39.71 43.63
CA ALA A 493 8.89 40.98 42.98
C ALA A 493 9.28 40.74 41.51
N VAL A 494 10.13 39.73 41.27
CA VAL A 494 10.52 39.30 39.92
C VAL A 494 9.32 38.77 39.14
N LEU A 495 8.45 37.97 39.75
CA LEU A 495 7.24 37.47 39.09
C LEU A 495 6.26 38.59 38.74
N ASN A 496 6.10 39.60 39.62
CA ASN A 496 5.30 40.79 39.30
C ASN A 496 5.91 41.62 38.15
N GLU A 497 7.23 41.74 38.07
CA GLU A 497 7.92 42.38 36.93
C GLU A 497 7.63 41.63 35.62
N ILE A 498 7.75 40.29 35.62
CA ILE A 498 7.44 39.43 34.46
C ILE A 498 5.96 39.56 34.05
N TYR A 499 5.03 39.51 35.01
CA TYR A 499 3.60 39.62 34.72
C TYR A 499 3.24 40.99 34.18
N ALA A 500 3.80 42.07 34.71
CA ALA A 500 3.58 43.42 34.20
C ALA A 500 4.11 43.58 32.77
N GLN A 501 5.29 43.05 32.46
CA GLN A 501 5.86 43.06 31.11
C GLN A 501 4.98 42.28 30.12
N LEU A 502 4.51 41.09 30.50
CA LEU A 502 3.76 40.19 29.62
C LEU A 502 2.23 40.37 29.66
N ALA A 503 1.71 41.35 30.40
CA ALA A 503 0.27 41.58 30.60
C ALA A 503 -0.52 41.74 29.28
N SER A 504 0.08 42.38 28.27
CA SER A 504 -0.51 42.52 26.93
C SER A 504 -0.75 41.18 26.21
N LEU A 505 0.02 40.14 26.54
CA LEU A 505 -0.17 38.77 26.04
C LEU A 505 -1.17 37.98 26.91
N ASP A 506 -1.47 38.42 28.15
CA ASP A 506 -2.44 37.80 29.06
C ASP A 506 -3.83 38.46 29.07
N LEU A 507 -4.13 39.36 28.13
CA LEU A 507 -5.42 40.06 28.05
C LEU A 507 -6.61 39.07 28.04
N ALA A 508 -7.50 39.13 29.04
CA ALA A 508 -8.63 38.21 29.15
C ALA A 508 -9.60 38.31 27.96
N LYS A 509 -9.80 39.53 27.47
CA LYS A 509 -10.63 39.88 26.30
C LYS A 509 -10.15 39.27 24.99
N ALA A 510 -8.88 38.89 24.89
CA ALA A 510 -8.35 38.17 23.72
C ALA A 510 -8.82 36.71 23.73
N VAL A 511 -10.08 36.47 23.41
CA VAL A 511 -10.67 35.13 23.36
C VAL A 511 -10.50 34.55 21.96
N LEU A 512 -9.68 33.51 21.81
CA LEU A 512 -9.51 32.78 20.54
C LEU A 512 -10.38 31.54 20.50
N HIS A 513 -10.91 31.20 19.33
CA HIS A 513 -11.61 29.93 19.06
C HIS A 513 -11.19 29.33 17.72
N ASN A 514 -11.58 28.09 17.47
CA ASN A 514 -11.36 27.40 16.19
C ASN A 514 -12.64 26.67 15.71
N ASP A 515 -12.59 26.12 14.49
CA ASP A 515 -13.72 25.41 13.85
C ASP A 515 -14.17 24.14 14.61
N SER A 516 -13.39 23.67 15.59
CA SER A 516 -13.71 22.52 16.45
C SER A 516 -14.44 22.91 17.74
N TYR A 517 -14.94 24.15 17.85
CA TYR A 517 -15.59 24.71 19.06
C TYR A 517 -14.69 24.73 20.30
N LEU A 518 -13.38 24.61 20.12
CA LEU A 518 -12.39 24.80 21.19
C LEU A 518 -12.04 26.28 21.26
N TRP A 519 -11.77 26.78 22.47
CA TRP A 519 -11.40 28.18 22.69
C TRP A 519 -10.33 28.32 23.79
N SER A 520 -9.67 29.49 23.82
CA SER A 520 -8.62 29.88 24.75
C SER A 520 -8.67 31.40 25.01
N THR A 521 -7.95 31.88 26.02
CA THR A 521 -7.94 33.30 26.44
C THR A 521 -6.63 33.67 27.13
N GLY A 522 -6.22 34.94 27.05
CA GLY A 522 -4.99 35.45 27.66
C GLY A 522 -3.75 34.67 27.23
N SER A 523 -2.88 34.38 28.19
CA SER A 523 -1.56 33.78 27.97
C SER A 523 -1.61 32.34 27.44
N ASP A 524 -2.75 31.64 27.55
CA ASP A 524 -2.95 30.33 26.94
C ASP A 524 -3.13 30.39 25.40
N ASN A 525 -3.32 31.58 24.83
CA ASN A 525 -3.54 31.79 23.39
C ASN A 525 -2.35 31.39 22.52
N ILE A 526 -1.11 31.56 22.99
CA ILE A 526 0.09 31.35 22.16
C ILE A 526 0.19 29.86 21.79
N HIS A 527 0.08 28.99 22.80
CA HIS A 527 0.00 27.55 22.60
C HIS A 527 -1.23 27.10 21.79
N PHE A 528 -2.35 27.82 21.89
CA PHE A 528 -3.57 27.55 21.13
C PHE A 528 -3.40 27.87 19.63
N GLN A 529 -2.78 29.01 19.30
CA GLN A 529 -2.41 29.38 17.92
C GLN A 529 -1.34 28.45 17.32
N ASP A 530 -0.48 27.88 18.16
CA ASP A 530 0.62 27.01 17.75
C ASP A 530 0.18 25.60 17.34
N GLY A 531 -1.04 25.18 17.69
CA GLY A 531 -1.63 23.85 17.42
C GLY A 531 -0.98 22.68 18.15
N SER A 532 0.27 22.86 18.59
CA SER A 532 1.24 21.81 18.91
C SER A 532 0.92 20.89 20.08
N ILE A 533 0.09 21.33 21.04
CA ILE A 533 -0.11 20.54 22.26
C ILE A 533 -1.24 19.50 22.09
N TRP A 534 -2.24 19.76 21.24
CA TRP A 534 -3.51 19.00 21.31
C TRP A 534 -4.16 18.57 19.98
N GLN A 535 -3.75 19.07 18.81
CA GLN A 535 -4.37 18.68 17.54
C GLN A 535 -3.85 17.35 16.98
N GLY A 536 -4.34 16.25 17.54
CA GLY A 536 -4.10 14.90 17.02
C GLY A 536 -4.69 14.62 15.61
N ARG A 537 -5.43 15.57 15.03
CA ARG A 537 -6.01 15.55 13.67
C ARG A 537 -6.35 16.97 13.19
N GLU A 538 -6.43 17.10 11.86
CA GLU A 538 -6.87 18.28 11.09
C GLU A 538 -5.92 19.49 11.02
N ARG A 539 -4.93 19.38 10.12
CA ARG A 539 -4.23 20.53 9.53
C ARG A 539 -5.25 21.43 8.81
N GLY A 540 -5.67 22.53 9.41
CA GLY A 540 -6.49 23.52 8.72
C GLY A 540 -7.19 24.57 9.58
N SER A 541 -7.57 24.25 10.82
CA SER A 541 -8.28 25.23 11.66
C SER A 541 -7.32 26.32 12.16
N VAL A 542 -7.56 27.55 11.72
CA VAL A 542 -6.82 28.74 12.16
C VAL A 542 -7.54 29.31 13.37
N ALA A 543 -6.81 29.58 14.46
CA ALA A 543 -7.38 30.27 15.61
C ALA A 543 -7.82 31.70 15.23
N GLN A 544 -9.08 32.04 15.50
CA GLN A 544 -9.70 33.33 15.21
C GLN A 544 -10.20 33.96 16.51
N LEU A 545 -10.28 35.29 16.59
CA LEU A 545 -10.87 35.97 17.74
C LEU A 545 -12.39 35.81 17.75
N SER A 546 -12.94 35.49 18.91
CA SER A 546 -14.38 35.36 19.15
C SER A 546 -14.96 36.71 19.59
N PRO A 547 -15.79 37.39 18.79
CA PRO A 547 -16.46 38.61 19.22
C PRO A 547 -17.37 38.35 20.44
N GLN A 548 -18.04 37.20 20.43
CA GLN A 548 -18.91 36.76 21.52
C GLN A 548 -18.13 36.47 22.81
N GLY A 549 -17.00 35.77 22.70
CA GLY A 549 -16.12 35.51 23.85
C GLY A 549 -15.53 36.81 24.43
N ALA A 550 -15.08 37.72 23.57
CA ALA A 550 -14.59 39.04 23.99
C ALA A 550 -15.70 39.85 24.68
N SER A 551 -16.92 39.87 24.13
CA SER A 551 -18.07 40.57 24.73
C SER A 551 -18.47 39.97 26.09
N ALA A 552 -18.43 38.64 26.24
CA ALA A 552 -18.70 37.98 27.51
C ALA A 552 -17.68 38.36 28.60
N VAL A 553 -16.39 38.47 28.23
CA VAL A 553 -15.35 38.96 29.12
C VAL A 553 -15.55 40.45 29.45
N ASP A 554 -15.83 41.31 28.46
CA ASP A 554 -16.08 42.73 28.69
C ASP A 554 -17.28 42.95 29.66
N SER A 555 -18.32 42.11 29.59
CA SER A 555 -19.45 42.13 30.54
C SER A 555 -19.04 41.71 31.97
N ILE A 556 -18.19 40.70 32.13
CA ILE A 556 -17.65 40.29 33.44
C ILE A 556 -16.75 41.38 34.03
N VAL A 557 -15.87 41.96 33.21
CA VAL A 557 -14.93 43.03 33.60
C VAL A 557 -15.71 44.24 34.13
N ARG A 558 -16.80 44.64 33.45
CA ARG A 558 -17.70 45.72 33.91
C ARG A 558 -18.44 45.37 35.20
N LEU A 559 -18.92 44.13 35.34
CA LEU A 559 -19.63 43.67 36.55
C LEU A 559 -18.74 43.72 37.81
N LEU A 560 -17.43 43.62 37.63
CA LEU A 560 -16.43 43.58 38.71
C LEU A 560 -15.66 44.90 38.90
N ASP A 561 -16.03 45.96 38.18
CA ASP A 561 -15.35 47.28 38.18
C ASP A 561 -13.83 47.17 37.86
N LEU A 562 -13.48 46.28 36.93
CA LEU A 562 -12.11 46.06 36.47
C LEU A 562 -11.81 46.87 35.19
N PRO A 563 -10.54 47.22 34.92
CA PRO A 563 -10.16 47.95 33.72
C PRO A 563 -10.30 47.08 32.47
N ALA A 564 -10.53 47.71 31.30
CA ALA A 564 -10.62 47.01 30.01
C ALA A 564 -9.31 46.29 29.59
N THR A 565 -8.20 46.59 30.25
CA THR A 565 -6.90 45.91 30.11
C THR A 565 -6.73 44.71 31.05
N ALA A 566 -7.77 44.30 31.79
CA ALA A 566 -7.72 43.20 32.75
C ALA A 566 -7.15 41.91 32.12
N THR A 567 -6.15 41.35 32.78
CA THR A 567 -5.54 40.09 32.38
C THR A 567 -6.38 38.89 32.81
N ALA A 568 -6.12 37.74 32.21
CA ALA A 568 -6.76 36.49 32.60
C ALA A 568 -6.37 36.10 34.04
N MET A 569 -5.17 36.48 34.49
CA MET A 569 -4.76 36.41 35.89
C MET A 569 -5.56 37.35 36.81
N ASP A 570 -5.87 38.58 36.40
CA ASP A 570 -6.66 39.52 37.22
C ASP A 570 -8.07 38.97 37.46
N LEU A 571 -8.70 38.42 36.42
CA LEU A 571 -9.97 37.71 36.56
C LEU A 571 -9.84 36.43 37.39
N ASP A 572 -8.73 35.70 37.34
CA ASP A 572 -8.52 34.52 38.20
C ASP A 572 -8.39 34.89 39.69
N LYS A 573 -7.74 36.02 40.00
CA LYS A 573 -7.63 36.59 41.35
C LYS A 573 -8.96 37.15 41.85
N ALA A 574 -9.69 37.91 41.01
CA ALA A 574 -10.94 38.56 41.39
C ALA A 574 -12.14 37.59 41.42
N CYS A 575 -12.22 36.63 40.49
CA CYS A 575 -13.40 35.79 40.30
C CYS A 575 -13.30 34.42 40.99
N GLY A 576 -12.14 34.01 41.49
CA GLY A 576 -11.95 32.83 42.35
C GLY A 576 -12.87 31.64 42.04
N ASP A 577 -13.54 31.13 43.08
CA ASP A 577 -14.61 30.13 42.99
C ASP A 577 -16.01 30.79 43.00
N THR A 578 -16.12 32.01 42.46
CA THR A 578 -17.37 32.79 42.37
C THR A 578 -18.30 32.21 41.30
N TRP A 579 -19.60 32.23 41.59
CA TRP A 579 -20.64 31.76 40.68
C TRP A 579 -21.24 32.90 39.85
N PHE A 580 -21.38 32.66 38.55
CA PHE A 580 -21.97 33.56 37.58
C PHE A 580 -23.30 32.99 37.07
N GLY A 581 -24.39 33.75 37.19
CA GLY A 581 -25.65 33.48 36.50
C GLY A 581 -25.67 34.12 35.11
N CYS A 582 -26.44 33.57 34.18
CA CYS A 582 -26.82 34.26 32.94
C CYS A 582 -28.30 34.66 32.99
N VAL A 583 -28.59 35.94 33.26
CA VAL A 583 -29.95 36.47 33.43
C VAL A 583 -30.80 36.18 32.20
N THR A 584 -30.25 36.45 31.01
CA THR A 584 -30.92 36.30 29.72
C THR A 584 -31.29 34.85 29.43
N CYS A 585 -30.39 33.89 29.65
CA CYS A 585 -30.69 32.48 29.41
C CYS A 585 -31.63 31.90 30.47
N SER A 586 -31.49 32.27 31.75
CA SER A 586 -32.44 31.86 32.80
C SER A 586 -33.86 32.33 32.49
N ALA A 587 -34.02 33.57 32.01
CA ALA A 587 -35.31 34.10 31.56
C ALA A 587 -35.83 33.48 30.24
N GLN A 588 -34.95 33.23 29.27
CA GLN A 588 -35.32 32.68 27.95
C GLN A 588 -35.81 31.24 28.03
N PHE A 589 -35.26 30.43 28.95
CA PHE A 589 -35.56 29.01 29.07
C PHE A 589 -36.44 28.64 30.28
N ASP A 590 -36.83 29.62 31.10
CA ASP A 590 -37.63 29.44 32.33
C ASP A 590 -36.96 28.44 33.32
N THR A 591 -35.67 28.65 33.60
CA THR A 591 -34.91 27.76 34.51
C THR A 591 -33.87 28.47 35.38
N ASP A 592 -33.90 28.19 36.69
CA ASP A 592 -32.80 28.46 37.66
C ASP A 592 -31.59 27.52 37.47
N ARG A 593 -31.08 27.35 36.24
CA ARG A 593 -30.05 26.33 35.92
C ARG A 593 -28.81 26.81 35.17
N PHE A 594 -28.76 28.07 34.73
CA PHE A 594 -27.60 28.65 34.06
C PHE A 594 -26.64 29.30 35.06
N PHE A 595 -26.15 28.50 36.01
CA PHE A 595 -25.13 28.89 36.98
C PHE A 595 -23.78 28.29 36.60
N HIS A 596 -22.75 29.13 36.56
CA HIS A 596 -21.43 28.82 36.06
C HIS A 596 -20.38 29.13 37.12
N LEU A 597 -19.65 28.10 37.55
CA LEU A 597 -18.54 28.24 38.48
C LEU A 597 -17.33 28.85 37.76
N GLY A 598 -16.93 30.05 38.18
CA GLY A 598 -15.79 30.79 37.64
C GLY A 598 -16.05 31.41 36.26
N TRP A 599 -15.39 32.54 36.00
CA TRP A 599 -15.64 33.39 34.83
C TRP A 599 -15.48 32.68 33.48
N ARG A 600 -14.52 31.73 33.35
CA ARG A 600 -14.35 30.97 32.10
C ARG A 600 -15.50 30.00 31.82
N SER A 601 -16.19 29.47 32.83
CA SER A 601 -17.37 28.62 32.61
C SER A 601 -18.52 29.44 32.02
N TYR A 602 -18.67 30.69 32.47
CA TYR A 602 -19.61 31.66 31.90
C TYR A 602 -19.24 32.06 30.46
N VAL A 603 -17.96 32.38 30.19
CA VAL A 603 -17.51 32.68 28.82
C VAL A 603 -17.72 31.48 27.89
N ASN A 604 -17.47 30.25 28.35
CA ASN A 604 -17.78 29.04 27.58
C ASN A 604 -19.27 28.95 27.21
N HIS A 605 -20.17 29.20 28.17
CA HIS A 605 -21.61 29.25 27.93
C HIS A 605 -21.97 30.27 26.83
N CYS A 606 -21.43 31.48 26.92
CA CYS A 606 -21.66 32.55 25.93
C CYS A 606 -21.21 32.15 24.52
N ILE A 607 -20.05 31.51 24.40
CA ILE A 607 -19.52 31.00 23.12
C ILE A 607 -20.37 29.86 22.55
N THR A 608 -20.89 28.97 23.41
CA THR A 608 -21.76 27.85 22.98
C THR A 608 -23.17 28.27 22.55
N LEU A 609 -23.60 29.49 22.90
CA LEU A 609 -24.91 30.06 22.55
C LEU A 609 -24.73 31.47 21.93
N PRO A 610 -24.16 31.56 20.71
CA PRO A 610 -23.65 32.82 20.16
C PRO A 610 -24.72 33.86 19.80
N ASP A 611 -25.98 33.47 19.63
CA ASP A 611 -27.07 34.36 19.19
C ASP A 611 -27.86 35.02 20.35
N ALA A 612 -27.39 34.89 21.60
CA ALA A 612 -28.03 35.47 22.78
C ALA A 612 -27.22 36.64 23.38
N ASP A 613 -27.93 37.64 23.91
CA ASP A 613 -27.37 38.78 24.65
C ASP A 613 -27.08 38.37 26.10
N HIS A 614 -25.95 37.71 26.35
CA HIS A 614 -25.63 37.18 27.69
C HIS A 614 -25.28 38.28 28.68
N GLN A 615 -26.07 38.37 29.76
CA GLN A 615 -25.86 39.31 30.85
C GLN A 615 -25.44 38.55 32.12
N PRO A 616 -24.22 38.79 32.67
CA PRO A 616 -23.73 38.11 33.85
C PRO A 616 -24.30 38.72 35.12
N GLU A 617 -24.59 37.89 36.10
CA GLU A 617 -24.89 38.28 37.48
C GLU A 617 -24.03 37.48 38.47
N LEU A 618 -23.67 38.08 39.61
CA LEU A 618 -22.99 37.37 40.69
C LEU A 618 -24.03 36.66 41.56
N VAL A 619 -23.85 35.36 41.77
CA VAL A 619 -24.82 34.51 42.49
C VAL A 619 -24.18 33.87 43.71
N HIS A 620 -24.88 33.87 44.84
CA HIS A 620 -24.52 33.00 45.97
C HIS A 620 -25.26 31.67 45.84
N VAL A 621 -24.57 30.65 45.35
CA VAL A 621 -25.08 29.28 45.27
C VAL A 621 -24.81 28.56 46.58
N ASP A 622 -25.86 28.00 47.20
CA ASP A 622 -25.77 27.16 48.38
C ASP A 622 -25.01 25.85 48.05
N PRO A 623 -23.88 25.54 48.74
CA PRO A 623 -23.11 24.31 48.52
C PRO A 623 -23.88 23.00 48.69
N SER A 624 -25.03 23.02 49.38
CA SER A 624 -25.87 21.84 49.61
C SER A 624 -26.82 21.51 48.45
N ARG A 625 -26.93 22.38 47.44
CA ARG A 625 -27.68 22.05 46.21
C ARG A 625 -26.92 21.00 45.40
N ASP A 626 -27.68 20.09 44.76
CA ASP A 626 -27.18 18.99 43.91
C ASP A 626 -26.54 19.53 42.61
N VAL A 627 -25.37 20.17 42.75
CA VAL A 627 -24.55 20.69 41.65
C VAL A 627 -24.05 19.50 40.86
N ARG A 628 -24.70 19.24 39.73
CA ARG A 628 -24.19 18.30 38.74
C ARG A 628 -23.05 18.99 38.00
N PRO A 629 -21.78 18.58 38.18
CA PRO A 629 -20.72 19.04 37.30
C PRO A 629 -21.16 18.77 35.85
N ALA A 630 -20.91 19.71 34.96
CA ALA A 630 -21.18 19.49 33.55
C ALA A 630 -20.47 18.19 33.09
N LYS A 631 -20.99 17.51 32.08
CA LYS A 631 -20.42 16.23 31.61
C LYS A 631 -18.99 16.35 31.03
N TYR A 632 -18.44 17.56 31.02
CA TYR A 632 -17.11 17.98 30.58
C TYR A 632 -16.32 18.73 31.66
N ASP A 633 -16.88 18.90 32.86
CA ASP A 633 -16.28 19.64 33.99
C ASP A 633 -15.23 18.83 34.76
N SER A 634 -15.07 17.54 34.43
CA SER A 634 -14.10 16.65 35.06
C SER A 634 -12.67 16.92 34.55
N GLY A 635 -12.14 18.06 34.97
CA GLY A 635 -10.73 18.33 35.27
C GLY A 635 -9.68 17.90 34.25
N TYR A 636 -9.18 18.87 33.47
CA TYR A 636 -7.88 18.76 32.81
C TYR A 636 -6.99 20.02 32.93
N ARG A 637 -7.18 20.88 33.94
CA ARG A 637 -6.10 21.82 34.32
C ARG A 637 -4.89 21.03 34.83
N ARG A 638 -3.74 21.29 34.20
CA ARG A 638 -2.48 20.58 34.40
C ARG A 638 -1.45 21.59 34.88
N TRP A 639 -0.75 21.29 35.96
CA TRP A 639 -0.06 22.30 36.77
C TRP A 639 1.46 22.20 36.65
N ALA A 640 2.11 23.36 36.72
CA ALA A 640 3.56 23.54 36.75
C ALA A 640 3.99 24.27 38.03
N CYS A 641 5.20 23.98 38.49
CA CYS A 641 5.87 24.76 39.52
C CYS A 641 6.44 26.04 38.90
N THR A 642 6.37 27.17 39.60
CA THR A 642 7.00 28.42 39.16
C THR A 642 8.50 28.45 39.44
N HIS A 643 8.98 27.63 40.39
CA HIS A 643 10.37 27.67 40.87
C HIS A 643 11.30 26.66 40.18
N CYS A 644 10.79 25.56 39.59
CA CYS A 644 11.63 24.59 38.89
C CYS A 644 10.94 23.87 37.71
N HIS A 645 11.76 23.31 36.82
CA HIS A 645 11.32 22.64 35.59
C HIS A 645 10.78 21.20 35.79
N LYS A 646 10.56 20.73 37.03
CA LYS A 646 10.18 19.33 37.34
C LYS A 646 8.83 18.92 36.72
N TYR A 647 7.91 19.87 36.69
CA TYR A 647 6.55 19.75 36.16
C TYR A 647 6.37 20.64 34.92
N CYS A 648 7.28 20.54 33.96
CA CYS A 648 7.24 21.31 32.72
C CYS A 648 7.37 20.37 31.50
N VAL A 649 8.23 20.67 30.53
CA VAL A 649 8.38 19.87 29.31
C VAL A 649 9.33 18.68 29.52
N LYS A 650 8.93 17.48 29.07
CA LYS A 650 9.79 16.29 29.00
C LYS A 650 9.79 15.70 27.58
N PHE A 651 10.94 15.22 27.14
CA PHE A 651 11.05 14.48 25.88
C PHE A 651 10.80 12.99 26.10
N SER A 652 9.91 12.41 25.31
CA SER A 652 9.74 10.96 25.22
C SER A 652 10.37 10.43 23.94
N SER A 653 11.16 9.37 24.04
CA SER A 653 11.52 8.57 22.87
C SER A 653 10.27 7.83 22.39
N HIS A 654 10.03 7.81 21.07
CA HIS A 654 8.84 7.16 20.53
C HIS A 654 9.09 5.66 20.37
N TYR A 655 8.90 4.91 21.46
CA TYR A 655 8.77 3.46 21.44
C TYR A 655 7.31 3.05 21.73
N TRP A 656 6.89 1.96 21.11
CA TRP A 656 5.50 1.50 21.06
C TRP A 656 4.85 1.39 22.44
N ASN A 657 3.86 2.26 22.71
CA ASN A 657 3.03 2.31 23.93
C ASN A 657 3.77 2.47 25.28
N THR A 658 5.08 2.75 25.30
CA THR A 658 5.83 3.08 26.53
C THR A 658 6.56 4.41 26.38
N TYR A 659 6.12 5.41 27.15
CA TYR A 659 6.73 6.73 27.20
C TYR A 659 8.03 6.69 28.02
N LEU A 660 9.13 6.28 27.39
CA LEU A 660 10.47 6.37 27.98
C LEU A 660 11.00 7.78 27.81
N VAL A 661 11.56 8.35 28.89
CA VAL A 661 12.23 9.66 28.84
C VAL A 661 13.53 9.50 28.03
N SER A 662 13.75 10.37 27.05
CA SER A 662 15.02 10.38 26.30
C SER A 662 16.13 11.01 27.13
N HIS A 663 17.24 10.28 27.32
CA HIS A 663 18.35 10.73 28.16
C HIS A 663 19.45 11.45 27.36
N SER A 664 19.40 11.42 26.02
CA SER A 664 20.34 12.13 25.16
C SER A 664 19.71 12.69 23.88
N ARG A 665 20.29 13.76 23.34
CA ARG A 665 19.90 14.36 22.05
C ARG A 665 19.91 13.33 20.92
N ALA A 666 20.94 12.48 20.87
CA ALA A 666 21.10 11.45 19.85
C ALA A 666 20.06 10.33 19.93
N GLU A 667 19.55 10.01 21.13
CA GLU A 667 18.44 9.07 21.33
C GLU A 667 17.10 9.70 20.90
N PHE A 668 16.84 10.93 21.34
CA PHE A 668 15.60 11.66 21.02
C PHE A 668 15.41 11.84 19.50
N VAL A 669 16.46 12.31 18.81
CA VAL A 669 16.46 12.49 17.35
C VAL A 669 16.24 11.14 16.64
N ARG A 670 17.02 10.11 16.98
CA ARG A 670 16.98 8.79 16.32
C ARG A 670 15.67 8.06 16.53
N SER A 671 15.09 8.13 17.73
CA SER A 671 13.78 7.54 18.04
C SER A 671 12.61 8.30 17.42
N LYS A 672 12.87 9.39 16.68
CA LYS A 672 11.85 10.33 16.17
C LYS A 672 10.91 10.78 17.30
N GLY A 673 11.50 11.01 18.49
CA GLY A 673 10.81 11.34 19.72
C GLY A 673 9.87 12.54 19.60
N ARG A 674 8.95 12.62 20.57
CA ARG A 674 7.96 13.69 20.71
C ARG A 674 8.18 14.44 22.01
N VAL A 675 7.80 15.70 22.00
CA VAL A 675 7.83 16.58 23.16
C VAL A 675 6.47 16.54 23.84
N PHE A 676 6.44 16.32 25.16
CA PHE A 676 5.20 16.34 25.93
C PHE A 676 5.34 17.20 27.17
N PHE A 677 4.25 17.85 27.56
CA PHE A 677 4.14 18.52 28.85
C PHE A 677 3.90 17.48 29.94
N ALA A 678 4.87 17.32 30.84
CA ALA A 678 4.80 16.44 32.01
C ALA A 678 4.33 17.21 33.25
N LEU A 679 3.17 17.84 33.08
CA LEU A 679 2.51 18.67 34.08
C LEU A 679 1.82 17.81 35.15
N GLY A 680 1.90 18.28 36.40
CA GLY A 680 1.35 17.58 37.55
C GLY A 680 -0.17 17.76 37.69
N PHE A 681 -0.75 16.98 38.59
CA PHE A 681 -2.02 17.31 39.21
C PHE A 681 -1.82 18.39 40.30
N HIS A 682 -2.88 19.11 40.66
CA HIS A 682 -2.84 20.24 41.58
C HIS A 682 -2.18 19.88 42.93
N GLU A 683 -2.62 18.77 43.53
CA GLU A 683 -2.12 18.27 44.81
C GLU A 683 -0.64 17.88 44.75
N GLU A 684 -0.17 17.30 43.64
CA GLU A 684 1.24 16.92 43.43
C GLU A 684 2.15 18.16 43.41
N VAL A 685 1.72 19.24 42.74
CA VAL A 685 2.51 20.47 42.62
C VAL A 685 2.50 21.27 43.92
N ILE A 686 1.36 21.32 44.64
CA ILE A 686 1.31 21.90 46.00
C ILE A 686 2.25 21.13 46.94
N GLN A 687 2.19 19.80 46.94
CA GLN A 687 3.04 18.99 47.81
C GLN A 687 4.52 19.17 47.46
N HIS A 688 4.86 19.22 46.18
CA HIS A 688 6.22 19.50 45.72
C HIS A 688 6.75 20.87 46.17
N ASN A 689 5.95 21.95 46.04
CA ASN A 689 6.33 23.27 46.54
C ASN A 689 6.57 23.27 48.07
N LYS A 690 5.77 22.52 48.83
CA LYS A 690 5.95 22.34 50.27
C LYS A 690 7.24 21.58 50.62
N THR A 691 7.63 20.57 49.85
CA THR A 691 8.75 19.68 50.21
C THR A 691 10.09 20.03 49.58
N GLU A 692 10.11 20.75 48.46
CA GLU A 692 11.34 20.99 47.69
C GLU A 692 11.66 22.47 47.47
N HIS A 693 10.73 23.35 47.87
CA HIS A 693 10.92 24.80 47.90
C HIS A 693 10.59 25.42 49.28
N ASP A 694 10.29 24.58 50.28
CA ASP A 694 9.93 24.96 51.66
C ASP A 694 8.74 25.94 51.79
N ILE A 695 7.84 25.95 50.80
CA ILE A 695 6.70 26.88 50.75
C ILE A 695 5.49 26.28 51.47
N ALA A 696 5.30 26.66 52.73
CA ALA A 696 4.24 26.11 53.59
C ALA A 696 2.81 26.29 53.02
N ASN A 697 2.52 27.44 52.39
CA ASN A 697 1.23 27.78 51.79
C ASN A 697 1.43 28.29 50.35
N PRO A 698 1.59 27.40 49.35
CA PRO A 698 1.78 27.81 47.96
C PRO A 698 0.58 28.61 47.45
N GLU A 699 0.83 29.70 46.72
CA GLU A 699 -0.15 30.57 46.10
C GLU A 699 -0.15 30.42 44.58
N GLU A 700 -1.35 30.37 43.96
CA GLU A 700 -1.49 30.29 42.51
C GLU A 700 -0.92 31.57 41.85
N HIS A 701 -0.34 31.41 40.66
CA HIS A 701 0.46 32.42 39.91
C HIS A 701 1.82 32.77 40.53
N TYR A 702 2.02 32.65 41.84
CA TYR A 702 3.35 32.87 42.44
C TYR A 702 4.16 31.58 42.50
N ASP A 703 3.62 30.53 43.11
CA ASP A 703 4.41 29.33 43.41
C ASP A 703 4.07 28.16 42.47
N PHE A 704 2.88 28.21 41.86
CA PHE A 704 2.44 27.27 40.83
C PHE A 704 1.42 27.93 39.88
N PHE A 705 1.34 27.42 38.64
CA PHE A 705 0.39 27.89 37.64
C PHE A 705 -0.14 26.73 36.79
N TYR A 706 -1.30 26.91 36.16
CA TYR A 706 -1.89 25.91 35.27
C TYR A 706 -1.59 26.22 33.80
N TYR A 707 -1.65 25.17 32.99
CA TYR A 707 -1.88 25.24 31.54
C TYR A 707 -3.31 24.78 31.27
N THR A 708 -4.05 25.50 30.41
CA THR A 708 -5.34 25.00 29.91
C THR A 708 -5.13 23.90 28.88
N THR A 709 -5.79 22.77 29.07
CA THR A 709 -6.06 21.83 27.98
C THR A 709 -7.42 22.17 27.35
N PRO A 710 -7.68 21.82 26.08
CA PRO A 710 -8.92 22.18 25.42
C PRO A 710 -10.12 21.48 26.07
N GLY A 711 -11.18 22.24 26.34
CA GLY A 711 -12.40 21.76 27.00
C GLY A 711 -12.35 21.74 28.53
N ALA A 712 -11.28 22.22 29.18
CA ALA A 712 -11.18 22.29 30.64
C ALA A 712 -11.71 23.60 31.22
N ALA A 713 -12.82 23.53 31.96
CA ALA A 713 -13.20 24.56 32.92
C ALA A 713 -12.34 24.47 34.20
N ARG A 714 -12.50 25.46 35.10
CA ARG A 714 -11.79 25.52 36.40
C ARG A 714 -12.32 24.42 37.33
N PRO A 715 -11.46 23.54 37.89
CA PRO A 715 -11.84 22.77 39.07
C PRO A 715 -12.04 23.73 40.24
N THR A 716 -13.17 23.62 40.95
CA THR A 716 -13.34 24.23 42.27
C THR A 716 -12.17 23.84 43.17
N LYS A 717 -11.72 24.74 44.05
CA LYS A 717 -11.08 24.25 45.29
C LYS A 717 -12.02 23.25 45.94
N GLN A 718 -11.51 22.08 46.35
CA GLN A 718 -12.32 21.05 47.01
C GLN A 718 -13.12 21.68 48.16
N ILE A 719 -14.44 21.73 48.01
CA ILE A 719 -15.32 21.72 49.17
C ILE A 719 -15.19 20.31 49.73
N GLN A 720 -14.36 20.15 50.75
CA GLN A 720 -14.38 18.95 51.58
C GLN A 720 -15.75 18.88 52.25
N ALA A 721 -16.44 17.77 52.01
CA ALA A 721 -17.57 17.28 52.80
C ALA A 721 -17.11 16.02 53.54
#